data_AF-A0A8H4FIJ0-F1
#
_entry.id   AF-A0A8H4FIJ0-F1
#
_cell.length_a   1.000
_cell.length_b   1.000
_cell.length_c   1.000
_cell.angle_alpha   90.00
_cell.angle_beta   90.00
_cell.angle_gamma   90.00
#
_symmetry.space_group_name_H-M   'P 1'
#
loop_
_entity.id
_entity.type
_entity.pdbx_description
1 polymer ?
#
loop_
_entity_poly.entity_id
_entity_poly.type
_entity_poly.pdbx_seq_one_letter_code
_entity_poly.pdbx_strand_id
1 'polypeptide(L)'
;MAARADAVGDSLTGFYAKVDELETSFIERLEEAVKIPSVSAYAERREDVFRMSEWIASKMRELGVEVTMKPLGKQQDKPDLELPPLVLGRYGNDAEKPTVLVYSHYDVQPAALEDGWKYDPWVLTIEENGRLCGRGTSDDKGPLIGWLNMIESFQKAGVEVPANLVFCFEGMEENGSFGLRKALEEEAQNFFKDIDVVCITDVVWVSDEQLSIPQGLRGIIFYLLTITGAERDAHSGGFGGQISEPMTDMVNIMSSLVDSNGKILVPGIYDTVQAVTREEYDSYNKLNISDDSLLGGTGARSLHKTQADALIARWKKPSLSLHRIENATPGAGAVTSIPAKLVGKFSIRTVPNMKSQDIDKLVQKHIREKFEALGSKNELDINCADQSDWFYESADHWNYQAAIQATQNVWGVDPVLTCEGGSIPIALDFKQILQKNVLLLPVGRPTDGAHTINEKLDKNNYRSARNGTMCRHQSSAVADVNTNSNFKEVVTKHTDIDVTIDFERTVLVGSTIITFESRRASLTEIILDTSYLIVKQATINGTRVSWDLKAPKDANGSPFHIYLDRAYENGEAFKLAVDFETTTETTGLQWFKASQTDDKKYPFMFSQGEPVHARSMFPCQDTPSIKTTFDMTIRSILPVVASGIPENELIFPPVQEPLELKTYKFKQEIPISNYLFAVASGNLAGEKIGPKSYVYCAPGDLEACKAEFRPDLQAIIKSAENLIFEYPWPLYNLVVLPKSFHLGGMENPVFNFYSATVVSGDRENIGVVAHEFAHSYSGNLVTNDAWEHFWLNEGWTVYIERCILRDLRGEEAVQLEAIVGWQDLLYNIEAYGGNESVFTSLVLEFQGKRPDDIMSKISYEKGYTFLCFLEQQVGREKWHKFVPHYFKTFFGKSVNSEQFKSCVLDFFSQDVHAAVALHAVDWETWYHKPGAPPKPIFDSSLYRDCIGLCDKWKMLGSNESAFTPSSKDVEGWTVGQLLVFLDLLIESSSPIPKQFSHTLGSQYGLLSSGNLEIVSRYLRVALRARDESVLKQTEEVLSQTGRMKFLKPLFEGLLSVSEKLAVELFNRHRDFYHPTCLRLLRNVLEKHGLTVG
;
A
#
# COMPACT_ATOMS: atom_id res chain seq x y z
N MET A 1 -24.87 -22.55 14.74
CA MET A 1 -23.54 -22.58 14.11
C MET A 1 -22.78 -21.26 14.29
N ALA A 2 -23.39 -20.08 14.16
CA ALA A 2 -22.73 -18.79 14.43
C ALA A 2 -22.07 -18.67 15.82
N ALA A 3 -22.71 -19.19 16.88
CA ALA A 3 -22.18 -19.13 18.26
C ALA A 3 -20.95 -20.03 18.55
N ARG A 4 -20.52 -20.89 17.61
CA ARG A 4 -19.31 -21.71 17.75
C ARG A 4 -18.08 -21.13 17.01
N ALA A 5 -18.27 -20.15 16.12
CA ALA A 5 -17.17 -19.53 15.38
C ALA A 5 -16.34 -18.56 16.25
N ASP A 6 -17.00 -17.83 17.15
CA ASP A 6 -16.36 -16.85 18.03
C ASP A 6 -15.40 -17.48 19.07
N ALA A 7 -15.59 -18.76 19.40
CA ALA A 7 -14.75 -19.48 20.37
C ALA A 7 -13.44 -20.05 19.77
N VAL A 8 -13.30 -20.08 18.44
CA VAL A 8 -12.18 -20.72 17.72
C VAL A 8 -11.06 -19.71 17.36
N GLY A 9 -11.37 -18.41 17.32
CA GLY A 9 -10.42 -17.36 16.96
C GLY A 9 -9.17 -17.29 17.85
N ASP A 10 -9.33 -17.50 19.16
CA ASP A 10 -8.21 -17.53 20.11
C ASP A 10 -7.44 -18.86 20.10
N SER A 11 -8.07 -19.98 19.68
CA SER A 11 -7.48 -21.32 19.76
C SER A 11 -6.61 -21.71 18.56
N LEU A 12 -6.73 -21.03 17.42
CA LEU A 12 -5.95 -21.37 16.21
C LEU A 12 -4.52 -20.80 16.20
N THR A 13 -4.18 -19.91 17.14
CA THR A 13 -2.82 -19.34 17.24
C THR A 13 -1.73 -20.42 17.33
N GLY A 14 -1.97 -21.48 18.12
CA GLY A 14 -1.04 -22.60 18.22
C GLY A 14 -0.96 -23.47 16.96
N PHE A 15 -2.09 -23.65 16.26
CA PHE A 15 -2.14 -24.38 14.99
C PHE A 15 -1.25 -23.72 13.94
N TYR A 16 -1.39 -22.40 13.79
CA TYR A 16 -0.64 -21.63 12.82
C TYR A 16 0.86 -21.60 13.09
N ALA A 17 1.27 -21.47 14.35
CA ALA A 17 2.68 -21.59 14.72
C ALA A 17 3.26 -22.97 14.37
N LYS A 18 2.45 -24.04 14.51
CA LYS A 18 2.88 -25.39 14.12
C LYS A 18 2.97 -25.60 12.62
N VAL A 19 2.10 -24.98 11.84
CA VAL A 19 2.22 -24.97 10.38
C VAL A 19 3.56 -24.36 9.94
N ASP A 20 3.96 -23.23 10.53
CA ASP A 20 5.24 -22.59 10.22
C ASP A 20 6.45 -23.45 10.67
N GLU A 21 6.36 -24.12 11.83
CA GLU A 21 7.42 -25.02 12.34
C GLU A 21 7.62 -26.27 11.46
N LEU A 22 6.54 -26.80 10.87
CA LEU A 22 6.56 -28.05 10.11
C LEU A 22 6.85 -27.86 8.61
N GLU A 23 7.08 -26.63 8.16
CA GLU A 23 7.26 -26.26 6.76
C GLU A 23 8.29 -27.16 6.02
N THR A 24 9.45 -27.43 6.63
CA THR A 24 10.47 -28.30 6.03
C THR A 24 9.92 -29.71 5.79
N SER A 25 9.19 -30.27 6.75
CA SER A 25 8.60 -31.61 6.63
C SER A 25 7.53 -31.67 5.54
N PHE A 26 6.76 -30.58 5.36
CA PHE A 26 5.76 -30.50 4.28
C PHE A 26 6.41 -30.52 2.90
N ILE A 27 7.55 -29.86 2.74
CA ILE A 27 8.30 -29.82 1.48
C ILE A 27 8.97 -31.17 1.21
N GLU A 28 9.56 -31.80 2.23
CA GLU A 28 10.13 -33.16 2.10
C GLU A 28 9.06 -34.19 1.68
N ARG A 29 7.84 -34.09 2.24
CA ARG A 29 6.70 -34.93 1.86
C ARG A 29 6.26 -34.70 0.41
N LEU A 30 6.26 -33.45 -0.05
CA LEU A 30 5.98 -33.13 -1.45
C LEU A 30 7.08 -33.65 -2.38
N GLU A 31 8.34 -33.56 -1.98
CA GLU A 31 9.47 -34.09 -2.74
C GLU A 31 9.36 -35.61 -2.94
N GLU A 32 8.99 -36.36 -1.89
CA GLU A 32 8.73 -37.80 -1.99
C GLU A 32 7.64 -38.12 -3.02
N ALA A 33 6.57 -37.33 -3.06
CA ALA A 33 5.45 -37.51 -3.99
C ALA A 33 5.80 -37.17 -5.44
N VAL A 34 6.55 -36.07 -5.66
CA VAL A 34 7.00 -35.65 -7.00
C VAL A 34 7.91 -36.70 -7.63
N LYS A 35 8.73 -37.41 -6.83
CA LYS A 35 9.60 -38.50 -7.31
C LYS A 35 8.85 -39.70 -7.89
N ILE A 36 7.54 -39.83 -7.68
CA ILE A 36 6.73 -40.94 -8.20
C ILE A 36 6.06 -40.50 -9.52
N PRO A 37 6.52 -40.94 -10.71
CA PRO A 37 5.93 -40.52 -11.99
C PRO A 37 4.61 -41.23 -12.30
N SER A 38 3.55 -40.90 -11.57
CA SER A 38 2.19 -41.43 -11.70
C SER A 38 1.47 -40.93 -12.96
N VAL A 39 2.03 -41.18 -14.15
CA VAL A 39 1.46 -40.75 -15.44
C VAL A 39 0.39 -41.73 -15.91
N SER A 40 -0.89 -41.38 -15.79
CA SER A 40 -2.02 -42.28 -16.10
C SER A 40 -2.26 -42.48 -17.61
N ALA A 41 -1.84 -41.52 -18.45
CA ALA A 41 -1.96 -41.58 -19.91
C ALA A 41 -1.11 -42.69 -20.54
N TYR A 42 -0.03 -43.12 -19.87
CA TYR A 42 0.90 -44.14 -20.36
C TYR A 42 0.66 -45.48 -19.67
N ALA A 43 0.30 -46.50 -20.45
CA ALA A 43 -0.03 -47.82 -19.91
C ALA A 43 1.17 -48.46 -19.19
N GLU A 44 2.39 -48.22 -19.69
CA GLU A 44 3.66 -48.66 -19.12
C GLU A 44 4.02 -48.00 -17.79
N ARG A 45 3.35 -46.90 -17.42
CA ARG A 45 3.53 -46.20 -16.12
C ARG A 45 2.41 -46.54 -15.13
N ARG A 46 1.50 -47.45 -15.46
CA ARG A 46 0.37 -47.82 -14.59
C ARG A 46 0.83 -48.28 -13.20
N GLU A 47 1.93 -49.03 -13.10
CA GLU A 47 2.50 -49.45 -11.81
C GLU A 47 2.93 -48.27 -10.93
N ASP A 48 3.43 -47.18 -11.52
CA ASP A 48 3.78 -45.96 -10.77
C ASP A 48 2.54 -45.28 -10.18
N VAL A 49 1.41 -45.33 -10.88
CA VAL A 49 0.11 -44.82 -10.40
C VAL A 49 -0.40 -45.66 -9.21
N PHE A 50 -0.27 -46.99 -9.28
CA PHE A 50 -0.54 -47.87 -8.13
C PHE A 50 0.41 -47.57 -6.96
N ARG A 51 1.71 -47.40 -7.22
CA ARG A 51 2.69 -47.04 -6.19
C ARG A 51 2.33 -45.73 -5.49
N MET A 52 1.87 -44.72 -6.24
CA MET A 52 1.42 -43.45 -5.66
C MET A 52 0.20 -43.66 -4.74
N SER A 53 -0.79 -44.46 -5.17
CA SER A 53 -1.97 -44.76 -4.36
C SER A 53 -1.61 -45.43 -3.02
N GLU A 54 -0.67 -46.37 -3.02
CA GLU A 54 -0.19 -47.04 -1.81
C GLU A 54 0.64 -46.10 -0.91
N TRP A 55 1.46 -45.23 -1.51
CA TRP A 55 2.21 -44.22 -0.76
C TRP A 55 1.27 -43.24 -0.04
N ILE A 56 0.24 -42.73 -0.73
CA ILE A 56 -0.80 -41.87 -0.13
C ILE A 56 -1.51 -42.60 1.00
N ALA A 57 -1.95 -43.84 0.75
CA ALA A 57 -2.62 -44.66 1.76
C ALA A 57 -1.74 -44.89 3.00
N SER A 58 -0.43 -45.04 2.85
CA SER A 58 0.52 -45.12 3.98
C SER A 58 0.53 -43.83 4.79
N LYS A 59 0.75 -42.68 4.13
CA LYS A 59 0.80 -41.37 4.82
C LYS A 59 -0.52 -41.04 5.53
N MET A 60 -1.65 -41.37 4.92
CA MET A 60 -2.97 -41.24 5.55
C MET A 60 -3.09 -42.10 6.81
N ARG A 61 -2.67 -43.37 6.78
CA ARG A 61 -2.70 -44.26 7.96
C ARG A 61 -1.77 -43.78 9.07
N GLU A 62 -0.60 -43.25 8.74
CA GLU A 62 0.35 -42.65 9.71
C GLU A 62 -0.29 -41.49 10.50
N LEU A 63 -1.18 -40.73 9.86
CA LEU A 63 -1.95 -39.64 10.48
C LEU A 63 -3.24 -40.10 11.15
N GLY A 64 -3.49 -41.41 11.23
CA GLY A 64 -4.68 -41.97 11.87
C GLY A 64 -5.96 -41.91 11.03
N VAL A 65 -5.84 -41.73 9.71
CA VAL A 65 -6.98 -41.84 8.79
C VAL A 65 -7.30 -43.32 8.53
N GLU A 66 -8.57 -43.68 8.60
CA GLU A 66 -9.06 -45.01 8.21
C GLU A 66 -9.13 -45.11 6.69
N VAL A 67 -8.28 -45.93 6.07
CA VAL A 67 -8.15 -46.00 4.60
C VAL A 67 -8.71 -47.29 4.03
N THR A 68 -9.52 -47.17 2.98
CA THR A 68 -10.04 -48.25 2.14
C THR A 68 -9.58 -48.05 0.70
N MET A 69 -8.89 -49.05 0.13
CA MET A 69 -8.54 -49.06 -1.29
C MET A 69 -9.68 -49.72 -2.07
N LYS A 70 -10.48 -48.94 -2.81
CA LYS A 70 -11.62 -49.44 -3.59
C LYS A 70 -11.18 -49.77 -5.03
N PRO A 71 -11.19 -51.04 -5.45
CA PRO A 71 -10.86 -51.40 -6.82
C PRO A 71 -11.90 -50.87 -7.82
N LEU A 72 -11.44 -50.32 -8.94
CA LEU A 72 -12.30 -49.82 -10.03
C LEU A 72 -12.47 -50.82 -11.18
N GLY A 73 -11.72 -51.93 -11.14
CA GLY A 73 -11.74 -52.99 -12.15
C GLY A 73 -10.83 -52.68 -13.34
N LYS A 74 -11.18 -53.21 -14.51
CA LYS A 74 -10.36 -53.12 -15.73
C LYS A 74 -10.74 -51.93 -16.59
N GLN A 75 -9.76 -51.35 -17.26
CA GLN A 75 -9.97 -50.26 -18.21
C GLN A 75 -10.72 -50.77 -19.45
N GLN A 76 -11.80 -50.09 -19.86
CA GLN A 76 -12.76 -50.60 -20.85
C GLN A 76 -12.16 -50.75 -22.25
N ASP A 77 -11.34 -49.79 -22.68
CA ASP A 77 -10.65 -49.81 -23.98
C ASP A 77 -9.36 -50.66 -23.96
N LYS A 78 -8.87 -51.00 -22.76
CA LYS A 78 -7.68 -51.84 -22.53
C LYS A 78 -7.94 -52.88 -21.43
N PRO A 79 -8.69 -53.96 -21.71
CA PRO A 79 -9.12 -54.93 -20.69
C PRO A 79 -7.98 -55.70 -19.98
N ASP A 80 -6.76 -55.65 -20.52
CA ASP A 80 -5.57 -56.24 -19.90
C ASP A 80 -4.96 -55.34 -18.82
N LEU A 81 -5.45 -54.09 -18.68
CA LEU A 81 -4.94 -53.11 -17.75
C LEU A 81 -5.95 -52.86 -16.61
N GLU A 82 -5.50 -53.07 -15.36
CA GLU A 82 -6.28 -52.73 -14.17
C GLU A 82 -6.27 -51.22 -13.94
N LEU A 83 -7.42 -50.67 -13.56
CA LEU A 83 -7.55 -49.29 -13.12
C LEU A 83 -6.94 -49.14 -11.70
N PRO A 84 -6.21 -48.05 -11.43
CA PRO A 84 -5.77 -47.72 -10.08
C PRO A 84 -6.96 -47.66 -9.11
N PRO A 85 -6.76 -48.01 -7.84
CA PRO A 85 -7.83 -47.98 -6.86
C PRO A 85 -8.24 -46.55 -6.52
N LEU A 86 -9.50 -46.35 -6.16
CA LEU A 86 -9.92 -45.14 -5.47
C LEU A 86 -9.45 -45.21 -4.01
N VAL A 87 -8.66 -44.23 -3.56
CA VAL A 87 -8.20 -44.16 -2.17
C VAL A 87 -9.27 -43.43 -1.35
N LEU A 88 -10.03 -44.20 -0.58
CA LEU A 88 -11.08 -43.69 0.31
C LEU A 88 -10.54 -43.57 1.73
N GLY A 89 -10.76 -42.41 2.38
CA GLY A 89 -10.27 -42.15 3.73
C GLY A 89 -11.34 -41.57 4.65
N ARG A 90 -11.29 -41.87 5.95
CA ARG A 90 -12.12 -41.20 6.95
C ARG A 90 -11.30 -40.81 8.18
N TYR A 91 -11.46 -39.55 8.60
CA TYR A 91 -10.84 -39.00 9.80
C TYR A 91 -11.90 -38.31 10.65
N GLY A 92 -12.15 -38.85 11.84
CA GLY A 92 -13.24 -38.43 12.72
C GLY A 92 -14.60 -39.03 12.35
N ASN A 93 -15.51 -39.06 13.32
CA ASN A 93 -16.89 -39.55 13.18
C ASN A 93 -17.82 -38.89 14.22
N ASP A 94 -17.57 -37.63 14.56
CA ASP A 94 -18.35 -36.88 15.55
C ASP A 94 -19.63 -36.34 14.90
N ALA A 95 -20.80 -36.80 15.36
CA ALA A 95 -22.10 -36.39 14.83
C ALA A 95 -22.43 -34.90 15.04
N GLU A 96 -21.71 -34.21 15.92
CA GLU A 96 -21.88 -32.77 16.18
C GLU A 96 -21.02 -31.88 15.26
N LYS A 97 -20.18 -32.49 14.41
CA LYS A 97 -19.31 -31.82 13.45
C LYS A 97 -19.81 -32.02 12.02
N PRO A 98 -19.64 -31.02 11.13
CA PRO A 98 -19.90 -31.23 9.72
C PRO A 98 -18.91 -32.24 9.13
N THR A 99 -19.38 -33.03 8.16
CA THR A 99 -18.56 -34.01 7.43
C THR A 99 -18.26 -33.50 6.02
N VAL A 100 -16.99 -33.18 5.78
CA VAL A 100 -16.52 -32.61 4.51
C VAL A 100 -15.85 -33.70 3.67
N LEU A 101 -16.35 -33.93 2.47
CA LEU A 101 -15.68 -34.76 1.46
C LEU A 101 -14.63 -33.92 0.74
N VAL A 102 -13.37 -34.32 0.84
CA VAL A 102 -12.24 -33.74 0.10
C VAL A 102 -11.93 -34.64 -1.10
N TYR A 103 -11.89 -34.03 -2.28
CA TYR A 103 -11.48 -34.67 -3.52
C TYR A 103 -10.20 -34.05 -4.06
N SER A 104 -9.31 -34.92 -4.55
CA SER A 104 -8.06 -34.61 -5.25
C SER A 104 -7.70 -35.79 -6.16
N HIS A 105 -6.75 -35.61 -7.06
CA HIS A 105 -6.16 -36.71 -7.83
C HIS A 105 -4.66 -36.84 -7.60
N TYR A 106 -4.12 -38.01 -7.94
CA TYR A 106 -2.71 -38.32 -7.71
C TYR A 106 -1.98 -38.81 -8.96
N ASP A 107 -2.68 -38.92 -10.09
CA ASP A 107 -2.04 -38.99 -11.40
C ASP A 107 -1.72 -37.59 -11.94
N VAL A 108 -0.78 -37.55 -12.89
CA VAL A 108 -0.24 -36.31 -13.45
C VAL A 108 -0.04 -36.43 -14.96
N GLN A 109 -0.08 -35.31 -15.69
CA GLN A 109 0.33 -35.28 -17.10
C GLN A 109 1.78 -35.78 -17.34
N PRO A 110 2.08 -36.32 -18.54
CA PRO A 110 3.46 -36.60 -18.96
C PRO A 110 4.40 -35.40 -18.82
N ALA A 111 5.66 -35.67 -18.49
CA ALA A 111 6.71 -34.66 -18.43
C ALA A 111 8.09 -35.28 -18.70
N ALA A 112 8.88 -34.62 -19.54
CA ALA A 112 10.27 -34.95 -19.79
C ALA A 112 11.12 -33.67 -19.91
N LEU A 113 12.40 -33.76 -19.57
CA LEU A 113 13.31 -32.60 -19.66
C LEU A 113 13.39 -32.07 -21.11
N GLU A 114 13.32 -32.98 -22.08
CA GLU A 114 13.36 -32.71 -23.52
C GLU A 114 12.16 -31.89 -24.01
N ASP A 115 11.06 -31.83 -23.25
CA ASP A 115 9.89 -31.00 -23.58
C ASP A 115 10.15 -29.50 -23.35
N GLY A 116 11.32 -29.14 -22.79
CA GLY A 116 11.72 -27.75 -22.51
C GLY A 116 11.62 -27.37 -21.03
N TRP A 117 11.57 -28.34 -20.12
CA TRP A 117 11.62 -28.07 -18.70
C TRP A 117 12.99 -27.48 -18.30
N LYS A 118 12.96 -26.54 -17.36
CA LYS A 118 14.11 -25.88 -16.76
C LYS A 118 14.86 -26.81 -15.80
N TYR A 119 14.13 -27.67 -15.10
CA TYR A 119 14.62 -28.65 -14.14
C TYR A 119 14.06 -30.03 -14.47
N ASP A 120 14.66 -31.10 -13.95
CA ASP A 120 14.07 -32.43 -14.06
C ASP A 120 12.68 -32.44 -13.40
N PRO A 121 11.59 -32.74 -14.13
CA PRO A 121 10.22 -32.67 -13.60
C PRO A 121 9.97 -33.61 -12.42
N TRP A 122 10.81 -34.63 -12.22
CA TRP A 122 10.67 -35.64 -11.16
C TRP A 122 11.54 -35.36 -9.93
N VAL A 123 12.24 -34.22 -9.93
CA VAL A 123 13.05 -33.73 -8.80
C VAL A 123 12.49 -32.38 -8.35
N LEU A 124 11.90 -32.34 -7.14
CA LEU A 124 11.40 -31.08 -6.58
C LEU A 124 12.55 -30.09 -6.42
N THR A 125 12.48 -28.98 -7.14
CA THR A 125 13.49 -27.92 -7.11
C THR A 125 12.89 -26.67 -6.47
N ILE A 126 13.56 -26.15 -5.45
CA ILE A 126 13.15 -24.91 -4.79
C ILE A 126 13.94 -23.75 -5.40
N GLU A 127 13.26 -22.81 -6.05
CA GLU A 127 13.87 -21.59 -6.55
C GLU A 127 14.14 -20.57 -5.42
N GLU A 128 15.06 -19.63 -5.63
CA GLU A 128 15.41 -18.58 -4.66
C GLU A 128 14.20 -17.71 -4.24
N ASN A 129 13.21 -17.57 -5.12
CA ASN A 129 11.96 -16.85 -4.87
C ASN A 129 10.92 -17.65 -4.07
N GLY A 130 11.24 -18.89 -3.67
CA GLY A 130 10.34 -19.75 -2.91
C GLY A 130 9.36 -20.56 -3.76
N ARG A 131 9.54 -20.67 -5.07
CA ARG A 131 8.72 -21.54 -5.93
C ARG A 131 9.19 -23.00 -5.83
N LEU A 132 8.23 -23.89 -5.63
CA LEU A 132 8.42 -25.34 -5.55
C LEU A 132 8.14 -25.92 -6.95
N CYS A 133 9.19 -26.15 -7.74
CA CYS A 133 9.08 -26.57 -9.14
C CYS A 133 9.18 -28.10 -9.29
N GLY A 134 8.23 -28.70 -10.00
CA GLY A 134 8.15 -30.14 -10.26
C GLY A 134 6.77 -30.55 -10.76
N ARG A 135 6.67 -31.67 -11.48
CA ARG A 135 5.38 -32.17 -11.99
C ARG A 135 4.50 -32.67 -10.84
N GLY A 136 3.28 -32.17 -10.77
CA GLY A 136 2.32 -32.46 -9.71
C GLY A 136 2.39 -31.53 -8.51
N THR A 137 3.20 -30.47 -8.56
CA THR A 137 3.34 -29.53 -7.44
C THR A 137 2.10 -28.66 -7.25
N SER A 138 1.44 -28.24 -8.31
CA SER A 138 0.17 -27.49 -8.28
C SER A 138 -1.02 -28.39 -8.62
N ASP A 139 -0.81 -29.39 -9.48
CA ASP A 139 -1.88 -30.18 -10.12
C ASP A 139 -1.54 -31.70 -10.11
N ASP A 140 -1.99 -32.48 -9.12
CA ASP A 140 -2.71 -32.08 -7.90
C ASP A 140 -2.10 -32.72 -6.62
N LYS A 141 -0.86 -33.22 -6.72
CA LYS A 141 -0.21 -33.84 -5.54
C LYS A 141 0.05 -32.83 -4.43
N GLY A 142 0.40 -31.58 -4.77
CA GLY A 142 0.60 -30.51 -3.80
C GLY A 142 -0.65 -30.26 -2.95
N PRO A 143 -1.79 -29.87 -3.55
CA PRO A 143 -3.03 -29.66 -2.79
C PRO A 143 -3.49 -30.90 -2.02
N LEU A 144 -3.38 -32.11 -2.61
CA LEU A 144 -3.67 -33.38 -1.92
C LEU A 144 -2.85 -33.53 -0.62
N ILE A 145 -1.54 -33.31 -0.70
CA ILE A 145 -0.63 -33.41 0.45
C ILE A 145 -0.89 -32.29 1.45
N GLY A 146 -1.34 -31.12 1.00
CA GLY A 146 -1.78 -30.01 1.85
C GLY A 146 -2.82 -30.43 2.90
N TRP A 147 -3.76 -31.31 2.53
CA TRP A 147 -4.74 -31.86 3.47
C TRP A 147 -4.11 -32.77 4.54
N LEU A 148 -3.09 -33.54 4.17
CA LEU A 148 -2.34 -34.38 5.11
C LEU A 148 -1.50 -33.51 6.07
N ASN A 149 -0.85 -32.47 5.54
CA ASN A 149 -0.09 -31.48 6.33
C ASN A 149 -1.00 -30.77 7.34
N MET A 150 -2.24 -30.46 6.95
CA MET A 150 -3.22 -29.82 7.82
C MET A 150 -3.60 -30.73 9.00
N ILE A 151 -3.89 -32.02 8.77
CA ILE A 151 -4.18 -32.98 9.85
C ILE A 151 -3.00 -33.05 10.83
N GLU A 152 -1.79 -33.21 10.31
CA GLU A 152 -0.58 -33.27 11.16
C GLU A 152 -0.43 -32.00 12.00
N SER A 153 -0.66 -30.83 11.41
CA SER A 153 -0.56 -29.55 12.10
C SER A 153 -1.54 -29.42 13.26
N PHE A 154 -2.80 -29.85 13.08
CA PHE A 154 -3.78 -29.90 14.17
C PHE A 154 -3.33 -30.86 15.28
N GLN A 155 -2.87 -32.06 14.91
CA GLN A 155 -2.39 -33.06 15.86
C GLN A 155 -1.19 -32.54 16.69
N LYS A 156 -0.20 -31.92 16.03
CA LYS A 156 1.01 -31.37 16.68
C LYS A 156 0.71 -30.13 17.50
N ALA A 157 -0.32 -29.37 17.15
CA ALA A 157 -0.78 -28.23 17.94
C ALA A 157 -1.63 -28.63 19.16
N GLY A 158 -2.05 -29.89 19.25
CA GLY A 158 -2.98 -30.35 20.29
C GLY A 158 -4.37 -29.72 20.15
N VAL A 159 -4.74 -29.31 18.93
CA VAL A 159 -6.03 -28.71 18.59
C VAL A 159 -6.84 -29.73 17.82
N GLU A 160 -8.11 -29.90 18.18
CA GLU A 160 -8.97 -30.83 17.48
C GLU A 160 -9.41 -30.27 16.12
N VAL A 161 -9.48 -31.11 15.09
CA VAL A 161 -10.00 -30.72 13.78
C VAL A 161 -11.50 -30.40 13.92
N PRO A 162 -11.98 -29.24 13.41
CA PRO A 162 -13.35 -28.78 13.63
C PRO A 162 -14.41 -29.49 12.78
N ALA A 163 -14.01 -30.37 11.87
CA ALA A 163 -14.87 -31.13 10.96
C ALA A 163 -14.42 -32.61 10.90
N ASN A 164 -15.35 -33.50 10.56
CA ASN A 164 -14.97 -34.83 10.09
C ASN A 164 -14.52 -34.71 8.62
N LEU A 165 -13.48 -35.44 8.25
CA LEU A 165 -12.96 -35.44 6.88
C LEU A 165 -13.18 -36.81 6.24
N VAL A 166 -13.75 -36.79 5.05
CA VAL A 166 -13.84 -37.95 4.17
C VAL A 166 -12.99 -37.64 2.95
N PHE A 167 -12.15 -38.57 2.52
CA PHE A 167 -11.25 -38.39 1.38
C PHE A 167 -11.66 -39.30 0.23
N CYS A 168 -11.61 -38.78 -0.98
CA CYS A 168 -11.83 -39.50 -2.23
C CYS A 168 -10.72 -39.09 -3.21
N PHE A 169 -9.64 -39.87 -3.25
CA PHE A 169 -8.50 -39.57 -4.14
C PHE A 169 -8.42 -40.56 -5.29
N GLU A 170 -8.43 -40.05 -6.53
CA GLU A 170 -8.38 -40.86 -7.75
C GLU A 170 -7.05 -40.77 -8.50
N GLY A 171 -6.78 -41.74 -9.38
CA GLY A 171 -5.53 -41.81 -10.15
C GLY A 171 -5.71 -41.90 -11.65
N MET A 172 -6.85 -41.41 -12.16
CA MET A 172 -7.18 -41.46 -13.58
C MET A 172 -7.79 -40.14 -14.09
N GLU A 173 -7.71 -39.05 -13.32
CA GLU A 173 -8.35 -37.76 -13.67
C GLU A 173 -7.82 -37.29 -15.05
N GLU A 174 -6.50 -37.31 -15.18
CA GLU A 174 -5.75 -36.84 -16.36
C GLU A 174 -5.95 -37.73 -17.59
N ASN A 175 -6.65 -38.86 -17.40
CA ASN A 175 -6.97 -39.84 -18.42
C ASN A 175 -8.44 -40.29 -18.32
N GLY A 176 -9.35 -39.35 -18.01
CA GLY A 176 -10.80 -39.50 -18.20
C GLY A 176 -11.58 -40.18 -17.07
N SER A 177 -11.01 -40.28 -15.86
CA SER A 177 -11.62 -40.78 -14.63
C SER A 177 -12.36 -42.12 -14.78
N PHE A 178 -11.80 -43.03 -15.59
CA PHE A 178 -12.46 -44.32 -15.88
C PHE A 178 -12.82 -45.08 -14.61
N GLY A 179 -14.09 -45.46 -14.48
CA GLY A 179 -14.61 -46.24 -13.36
C GLY A 179 -15.05 -45.41 -12.15
N LEU A 180 -14.66 -44.13 -12.03
CA LEU A 180 -14.98 -43.30 -10.87
C LEU A 180 -16.48 -43.07 -10.70
N ARG A 181 -17.18 -42.68 -11.77
CA ARG A 181 -18.63 -42.44 -11.73
C ARG A 181 -19.40 -43.62 -11.13
N LYS A 182 -19.10 -44.83 -11.60
CA LYS A 182 -19.72 -46.07 -11.12
C LYS A 182 -19.41 -46.29 -9.64
N ALA A 183 -18.17 -46.04 -9.20
CA ALA A 183 -17.80 -46.14 -7.80
C ALA A 183 -18.55 -45.10 -6.93
N LEU A 184 -18.74 -43.87 -7.41
CA LEU A 184 -19.56 -42.87 -6.73
C LEU A 184 -21.02 -43.32 -6.59
N GLU A 185 -21.61 -43.88 -7.65
CA GLU A 185 -22.99 -44.42 -7.62
C GLU A 185 -23.13 -45.58 -6.61
N GLU A 186 -22.14 -46.47 -6.54
CA GLU A 186 -22.10 -47.58 -5.58
C GLU A 186 -21.90 -47.10 -4.13
N GLU A 187 -21.07 -46.09 -3.91
CA GLU A 187 -20.67 -45.63 -2.58
C GLU A 187 -21.54 -44.48 -2.04
N ALA A 188 -22.40 -43.87 -2.87
CA ALA A 188 -23.26 -42.75 -2.51
C ALA A 188 -24.10 -43.01 -1.25
N GLN A 189 -24.65 -44.22 -1.13
CA GLN A 189 -25.46 -44.64 0.02
C GLN A 189 -24.66 -45.47 1.04
N ASN A 190 -23.36 -45.66 0.81
CA ASN A 190 -22.45 -46.43 1.66
C ASN A 190 -21.40 -45.51 2.28
N PHE A 191 -20.22 -45.41 1.69
CA PHE A 191 -19.10 -44.64 2.24
C PHE A 191 -19.38 -43.13 2.34
N PHE A 192 -20.20 -42.58 1.43
CA PHE A 192 -20.49 -41.14 1.34
C PHE A 192 -21.85 -40.72 1.94
N LYS A 193 -22.57 -41.62 2.61
CA LYS A 193 -23.97 -41.39 3.02
C LYS A 193 -24.18 -40.21 3.99
N ASP A 194 -23.18 -39.87 4.77
CA ASP A 194 -23.20 -38.93 5.89
C ASP A 194 -22.37 -37.66 5.63
N ILE A 195 -21.92 -37.44 4.40
CA ILE A 195 -21.24 -36.20 4.05
C ILE A 195 -22.25 -35.04 3.96
N ASP A 196 -21.81 -33.84 4.31
CA ASP A 196 -22.63 -32.63 4.23
C ASP A 196 -22.31 -31.82 2.98
N VAL A 197 -21.03 -31.75 2.60
CA VAL A 197 -20.51 -30.94 1.47
C VAL A 197 -19.29 -31.61 0.85
N VAL A 198 -18.97 -31.20 -0.39
CA VAL A 198 -17.76 -31.60 -1.11
C VAL A 198 -16.84 -30.38 -1.26
N CYS A 199 -15.53 -30.60 -1.20
CA CYS A 199 -14.48 -29.62 -1.42
C CYS A 199 -13.48 -30.18 -2.43
N ILE A 200 -13.26 -29.45 -3.53
CA ILE A 200 -12.28 -29.76 -4.57
C ILE A 200 -11.20 -28.67 -4.51
N THR A 201 -9.93 -29.08 -4.45
CA THR A 201 -8.77 -28.16 -4.38
C THR A 201 -7.98 -28.03 -5.69
N ASP A 202 -8.37 -28.80 -6.70
CA ASP A 202 -7.88 -28.73 -8.09
C ASP A 202 -8.47 -27.52 -8.82
N VAL A 203 -8.22 -26.32 -8.29
CA VAL A 203 -8.59 -25.05 -8.94
C VAL A 203 -7.58 -23.96 -8.57
N VAL A 204 -7.49 -22.94 -9.41
CA VAL A 204 -6.57 -21.81 -9.24
C VAL A 204 -7.30 -20.49 -8.97
N TRP A 205 -6.60 -19.49 -8.44
CA TRP A 205 -7.12 -18.12 -8.45
C TRP A 205 -7.21 -17.53 -9.86
N VAL A 206 -7.96 -16.44 -9.96
CA VAL A 206 -8.09 -15.68 -11.20
C VAL A 206 -6.77 -15.06 -11.67
N SER A 207 -5.89 -14.66 -10.75
CA SER A 207 -4.57 -14.09 -11.02
C SER A 207 -3.61 -14.40 -9.87
N ASP A 208 -2.32 -14.13 -10.08
CA ASP A 208 -1.35 -14.18 -8.99
C ASP A 208 -1.63 -13.09 -7.94
N GLU A 209 -2.33 -12.01 -8.31
CA GLU A 209 -2.50 -10.80 -7.51
C GLU A 209 -3.88 -10.62 -6.87
N GLN A 210 -4.87 -11.41 -7.29
CA GLN A 210 -6.26 -11.31 -6.86
C GLN A 210 -6.78 -12.68 -6.42
N LEU A 211 -7.11 -12.77 -5.13
CA LEU A 211 -7.72 -13.98 -4.57
C LEU A 211 -9.14 -14.13 -5.06
N SER A 212 -9.51 -15.35 -5.43
CA SER A 212 -10.86 -15.66 -5.86
C SER A 212 -11.35 -17.01 -5.36
N ILE A 213 -12.67 -17.18 -5.31
CA ILE A 213 -13.30 -18.48 -5.11
C ILE A 213 -14.19 -18.75 -6.34
N PRO A 214 -13.84 -19.72 -7.18
CA PRO A 214 -14.65 -20.10 -8.34
C PRO A 214 -16.01 -20.67 -7.92
N GLN A 215 -17.05 -20.23 -8.62
CA GLN A 215 -18.43 -20.68 -8.44
C GLN A 215 -18.95 -21.41 -9.65
N GLY A 216 -18.17 -21.48 -10.72
CA GLY A 216 -18.56 -22.18 -11.92
C GLY A 216 -17.37 -22.58 -12.76
N LEU A 217 -17.55 -23.67 -13.49
CA LEU A 217 -16.59 -24.25 -14.42
C LEU A 217 -17.27 -24.40 -15.77
N ARG A 218 -16.49 -24.34 -16.84
CA ARG A 218 -17.01 -24.62 -18.17
C ARG A 218 -17.29 -26.10 -18.34
N GLY A 219 -18.23 -26.45 -19.20
CA GLY A 219 -18.32 -27.82 -19.71
C GLY A 219 -17.31 -28.04 -20.82
N ILE A 220 -17.10 -29.29 -21.23
CA ILE A 220 -16.24 -29.65 -22.35
C ILE A 220 -16.98 -30.60 -23.30
N ILE A 221 -16.74 -30.44 -24.60
CA ILE A 221 -17.07 -31.44 -25.61
C ILE A 221 -15.82 -31.67 -26.45
N PHE A 222 -15.33 -32.90 -26.49
CA PHE A 222 -14.12 -33.27 -27.20
C PHE A 222 -14.44 -34.10 -28.44
N TYR A 223 -13.92 -33.69 -29.60
CA TYR A 223 -14.21 -34.31 -30.88
C TYR A 223 -12.98 -34.94 -31.51
N LEU A 224 -13.20 -36.11 -32.12
CA LEU A 224 -12.31 -36.76 -33.06
C LEU A 224 -12.97 -36.71 -34.44
N LEU A 225 -12.37 -35.93 -35.35
CA LEU A 225 -12.80 -35.76 -36.72
C LEU A 225 -11.93 -36.64 -37.62
N THR A 226 -12.48 -37.68 -38.23
CA THR A 226 -11.73 -38.59 -39.09
C THR A 226 -12.09 -38.37 -40.55
N ILE A 227 -11.09 -38.17 -41.40
CA ILE A 227 -11.26 -38.15 -42.86
C ILE A 227 -10.45 -39.28 -43.47
N THR A 228 -11.12 -40.13 -44.23
CA THR A 228 -10.52 -41.29 -44.91
C THR A 228 -10.65 -41.12 -46.42
N GLY A 229 -9.53 -41.18 -47.14
CA GLY A 229 -9.48 -41.07 -48.60
C GLY A 229 -9.12 -42.39 -49.25
N ALA A 230 -8.02 -42.42 -50.00
CA ALA A 230 -7.56 -43.62 -50.68
C ALA A 230 -7.20 -44.75 -49.68
N GLU A 231 -7.23 -46.01 -50.13
CA GLU A 231 -6.95 -47.20 -49.31
C GLU A 231 -5.55 -47.19 -48.65
N ARG A 232 -4.62 -46.40 -49.19
CA ARG A 232 -3.25 -46.25 -48.71
C ARG A 232 -2.70 -44.87 -49.09
N ASP A 233 -1.62 -44.48 -48.43
CA ASP A 233 -0.92 -43.24 -48.74
C ASP A 233 -0.52 -43.18 -50.23
N ALA A 234 -0.70 -42.02 -50.84
CA ALA A 234 -0.43 -41.79 -52.25
C ALA A 234 0.78 -40.86 -52.48
N HIS A 235 1.47 -41.02 -53.60
CA HIS A 235 2.63 -40.18 -53.93
C HIS A 235 2.18 -38.81 -54.44
N SER A 236 2.47 -37.73 -53.70
CA SER A 236 1.97 -36.37 -54.04
C SER A 236 2.35 -35.91 -55.45
N GLY A 237 3.58 -36.19 -55.93
CA GLY A 237 3.99 -35.81 -57.29
C GLY A 237 3.28 -36.55 -58.42
N GLY A 238 2.62 -37.68 -58.13
CA GLY A 238 1.87 -38.46 -59.13
C GLY A 238 0.36 -38.25 -59.05
N PHE A 239 -0.17 -38.05 -57.84
CA PHE A 239 -1.61 -38.01 -57.58
C PHE A 239 -2.11 -36.66 -57.04
N GLY A 240 -1.21 -35.72 -56.75
CA GLY A 240 -1.57 -34.38 -56.28
C GLY A 240 -2.44 -33.65 -57.29
N GLY A 241 -3.61 -33.18 -56.85
CA GLY A 241 -4.63 -32.59 -57.73
C GLY A 241 -5.40 -33.59 -58.61
N GLN A 242 -5.12 -34.89 -58.54
CA GLN A 242 -5.87 -35.95 -59.23
C GLN A 242 -6.93 -36.60 -58.31
N ILE A 243 -6.63 -36.75 -57.02
CA ILE A 243 -7.52 -37.37 -56.03
C ILE A 243 -8.02 -36.35 -55.01
N SER A 244 -9.13 -36.65 -54.33
CA SER A 244 -9.53 -35.89 -53.13
C SER A 244 -8.53 -36.17 -52.01
N GLU A 245 -7.96 -35.11 -51.44
CA GLU A 245 -6.88 -35.23 -50.46
C GLU A 245 -7.41 -35.00 -49.04
N PRO A 246 -7.29 -35.99 -48.12
CA PRO A 246 -7.83 -35.86 -46.76
C PRO A 246 -7.32 -34.63 -46.00
N MET A 247 -6.06 -34.22 -46.22
CA MET A 247 -5.49 -33.03 -45.57
C MET A 247 -6.19 -31.74 -46.03
N THR A 248 -6.49 -31.62 -47.32
CA THR A 248 -7.18 -30.45 -47.88
C THR A 248 -8.59 -30.34 -47.30
N ASP A 249 -9.32 -31.46 -47.22
CA ASP A 249 -10.66 -31.46 -46.61
C ASP A 249 -10.60 -31.14 -45.11
N MET A 250 -9.62 -31.71 -44.39
CA MET A 250 -9.43 -31.46 -42.96
C MET A 250 -9.19 -29.98 -42.67
N VAL A 251 -8.29 -29.34 -43.41
CA VAL A 251 -7.98 -27.91 -43.27
C VAL A 251 -9.21 -27.05 -43.59
N ASN A 252 -9.97 -27.38 -44.64
CA ASN A 252 -11.18 -26.64 -45.00
C ASN A 252 -12.29 -26.78 -43.94
N ILE A 253 -12.48 -27.97 -43.38
CA ILE A 253 -13.46 -28.17 -42.30
C ILE A 253 -13.00 -27.45 -41.03
N MET A 254 -11.78 -27.68 -40.56
CA MET A 254 -11.29 -27.10 -39.31
C MET A 254 -11.23 -25.57 -39.35
N SER A 255 -10.83 -24.97 -40.49
CA SER A 255 -10.87 -23.51 -40.68
C SER A 255 -12.28 -22.91 -40.73
N SER A 256 -13.31 -23.76 -40.92
CA SER A 256 -14.71 -23.34 -40.86
C SER A 256 -15.30 -23.35 -39.45
N LEU A 257 -14.57 -23.83 -38.44
CA LEU A 257 -15.06 -23.96 -37.07
C LEU A 257 -14.86 -22.70 -36.24
N VAL A 258 -13.72 -22.02 -36.39
CA VAL A 258 -13.34 -20.85 -35.61
C VAL A 258 -12.52 -19.88 -36.46
N ASP A 259 -12.72 -18.57 -36.27
CA ASP A 259 -11.95 -17.54 -36.97
C ASP A 259 -10.65 -17.16 -36.23
N SER A 260 -9.84 -16.30 -36.85
CA SER A 260 -8.56 -15.83 -36.28
C SER A 260 -8.70 -14.97 -35.02
N ASN A 261 -9.91 -14.52 -34.67
CA ASN A 261 -10.21 -13.79 -33.44
C ASN A 261 -10.83 -14.69 -32.36
N GLY A 262 -10.87 -16.01 -32.59
CA GLY A 262 -11.42 -16.99 -31.65
C GLY A 262 -12.96 -17.07 -31.65
N LYS A 263 -13.65 -16.45 -32.62
CA LYS A 263 -15.11 -16.55 -32.73
C LYS A 263 -15.49 -17.88 -33.37
N ILE A 264 -16.39 -18.62 -32.74
CA ILE A 264 -16.90 -19.90 -33.27
C ILE A 264 -17.88 -19.60 -34.41
N LEU A 265 -17.72 -20.30 -35.53
CA LEU A 265 -18.45 -20.06 -36.78
C LEU A 265 -19.63 -21.03 -36.99
N VAL A 266 -19.86 -21.95 -36.04
CA VAL A 266 -20.98 -22.89 -36.02
C VAL A 266 -22.29 -22.12 -35.77
N PRO A 267 -23.27 -22.16 -36.70
CA PRO A 267 -24.54 -21.46 -36.54
C PRO A 267 -25.31 -21.92 -35.31
N GLY A 268 -25.92 -20.96 -34.60
CA GLY A 268 -26.75 -21.21 -33.41
C GLY A 268 -25.97 -21.43 -32.10
N ILE A 269 -24.63 -21.49 -32.15
CA ILE A 269 -23.82 -21.82 -30.96
C ILE A 269 -23.90 -20.76 -29.85
N TYR A 270 -24.21 -19.50 -30.19
CA TYR A 270 -24.31 -18.40 -29.23
C TYR A 270 -25.75 -18.15 -28.74
N ASP A 271 -26.75 -18.86 -29.26
CA ASP A 271 -28.18 -18.54 -29.05
C ASP A 271 -28.61 -18.71 -27.59
N THR A 272 -27.98 -19.63 -26.85
CA THR A 272 -28.28 -19.89 -25.44
C THR A 272 -27.25 -19.29 -24.49
N VAL A 273 -26.28 -18.52 -25.00
CA VAL A 273 -25.25 -17.89 -24.16
C VAL A 273 -25.90 -16.76 -23.37
N GLN A 274 -25.73 -16.79 -22.05
CA GLN A 274 -26.24 -15.74 -21.19
C GLN A 274 -25.58 -14.39 -21.53
N ALA A 275 -26.41 -13.35 -21.66
CA ALA A 275 -25.92 -12.00 -21.88
C ALA A 275 -25.12 -11.52 -20.67
N VAL A 276 -23.99 -10.85 -20.95
CA VAL A 276 -23.18 -10.19 -19.92
C VAL A 276 -23.81 -8.83 -19.61
N THR A 277 -24.12 -8.62 -18.34
CA THR A 277 -24.64 -7.33 -17.85
C THR A 277 -23.56 -6.26 -17.84
N ARG A 278 -23.94 -4.99 -17.79
CA ARG A 278 -22.96 -3.90 -17.72
C ARG A 278 -22.20 -3.94 -16.41
N GLU A 279 -22.89 -4.28 -15.33
CA GLU A 279 -22.37 -4.43 -13.99
C GLU A 279 -21.30 -5.53 -13.94
N GLU A 280 -21.54 -6.69 -14.57
CA GLU A 280 -20.54 -7.76 -14.70
C GLU A 280 -19.32 -7.28 -15.50
N TYR A 281 -19.53 -6.62 -16.65
CA TYR A 281 -18.43 -6.11 -17.47
C TYR A 281 -17.54 -5.14 -16.67
N ASP A 282 -18.14 -4.18 -15.99
CA ASP A 282 -17.42 -3.19 -15.20
C ASP A 282 -16.73 -3.83 -13.99
N SER A 283 -17.31 -4.88 -13.40
CA SER A 283 -16.67 -5.65 -12.31
C SER A 283 -15.39 -6.35 -12.77
N TYR A 284 -15.39 -6.93 -13.98
CA TYR A 284 -14.22 -7.63 -14.54
C TYR A 284 -13.08 -6.68 -14.88
N ASN A 285 -13.40 -5.44 -15.25
CA ASN A 285 -12.40 -4.41 -15.51
C ASN A 285 -11.74 -3.85 -14.25
N LYS A 286 -12.31 -4.11 -13.06
CA LYS A 286 -11.79 -3.65 -11.77
C LYS A 286 -10.93 -4.70 -11.05
N LEU A 287 -10.88 -5.93 -11.55
CA LEU A 287 -10.06 -6.99 -10.95
C LEU A 287 -8.57 -6.65 -11.09
N ASN A 288 -7.79 -6.88 -10.04
CA ASN A 288 -6.36 -6.68 -10.06
C ASN A 288 -5.63 -7.86 -10.73
N ILE A 289 -5.42 -7.77 -12.04
CA ILE A 289 -4.79 -8.84 -12.82
C ILE A 289 -3.71 -8.22 -13.70
N SER A 290 -2.46 -8.66 -13.55
CA SER A 290 -1.40 -8.25 -14.48
C SER A 290 -1.60 -8.90 -15.85
N ASP A 291 -1.02 -8.31 -16.90
CA ASP A 291 -1.08 -8.90 -18.25
C ASP A 291 -0.50 -10.34 -18.27
N ASP A 292 0.54 -10.62 -17.48
CA ASP A 292 1.16 -11.95 -17.40
C ASP A 292 0.23 -12.96 -16.71
N SER A 293 -0.37 -12.60 -15.57
CA SER A 293 -1.40 -13.41 -14.89
C SER A 293 -2.63 -13.63 -15.77
N LEU A 294 -3.08 -12.59 -16.48
CA LEU A 294 -4.21 -12.70 -17.42
C LEU A 294 -3.89 -13.70 -18.53
N LEU A 295 -2.62 -13.88 -18.89
CA LEU A 295 -2.17 -14.80 -19.93
C LEU A 295 -1.64 -16.12 -19.37
N GLY A 296 -1.72 -16.35 -18.06
CA GLY A 296 -1.27 -17.58 -17.40
C GLY A 296 0.25 -17.81 -17.47
N GLY A 297 1.06 -16.76 -17.61
CA GLY A 297 2.51 -16.87 -17.69
C GLY A 297 3.05 -17.51 -18.98
N THR A 298 2.21 -17.72 -20.00
CA THR A 298 2.62 -18.42 -21.23
C THR A 298 3.43 -17.55 -22.19
N GLY A 299 3.58 -16.25 -21.91
CA GLY A 299 4.18 -15.27 -22.82
C GLY A 299 3.39 -15.01 -24.10
N ALA A 300 2.11 -15.41 -24.15
CA ALA A 300 1.24 -15.21 -25.30
C ALA A 300 0.85 -13.73 -25.49
N ARG A 301 0.07 -13.43 -26.53
CA ARG A 301 -0.57 -12.12 -26.71
C ARG A 301 -2.08 -12.28 -26.69
N SER A 302 -2.76 -11.40 -25.97
CA SER A 302 -4.23 -11.43 -25.89
C SER A 302 -4.88 -11.18 -27.25
N LEU A 303 -5.94 -11.94 -27.58
CA LEU A 303 -6.85 -11.65 -28.70
C LEU A 303 -7.75 -10.43 -28.42
N HIS A 304 -7.88 -10.05 -27.15
CA HIS A 304 -8.78 -9.02 -26.68
C HIS A 304 -7.99 -7.79 -26.22
N LYS A 305 -8.53 -6.60 -26.49
CA LYS A 305 -7.89 -5.33 -26.16
C LYS A 305 -8.01 -4.95 -24.68
N THR A 306 -9.01 -5.48 -24.00
CA THR A 306 -9.30 -5.16 -22.60
C THR A 306 -9.31 -6.42 -21.76
N GLN A 307 -8.97 -6.29 -20.48
CA GLN A 307 -9.06 -7.37 -19.49
C GLN A 307 -10.50 -7.90 -19.40
N ALA A 308 -11.49 -7.02 -19.32
CA ALA A 308 -12.89 -7.41 -19.23
C ALA A 308 -13.32 -8.28 -20.43
N ASP A 309 -12.94 -7.91 -21.65
CA ASP A 309 -13.23 -8.72 -22.83
C ASP A 309 -12.56 -10.10 -22.78
N ALA A 310 -11.31 -10.16 -22.31
CA ALA A 310 -10.58 -11.42 -22.14
C ALA A 310 -11.23 -12.34 -21.09
N LEU A 311 -11.64 -11.78 -19.95
CA LEU A 311 -12.33 -12.51 -18.90
C LEU A 311 -13.73 -12.95 -19.33
N ILE A 312 -14.47 -12.12 -20.07
CA ILE A 312 -15.76 -12.51 -20.68
C ILE A 312 -15.55 -13.66 -21.65
N ALA A 313 -14.49 -13.59 -22.47
CA ALA A 313 -14.13 -14.67 -23.39
C ALA A 313 -13.67 -15.93 -22.67
N ARG A 314 -13.20 -15.85 -21.41
CA ARG A 314 -12.79 -16.97 -20.53
C ARG A 314 -13.91 -17.52 -19.63
N TRP A 315 -14.92 -16.74 -19.28
CA TRP A 315 -15.93 -17.14 -18.29
C TRP A 315 -17.34 -17.22 -18.83
N LYS A 316 -17.69 -16.34 -19.78
CA LYS A 316 -19.09 -16.10 -20.18
C LYS A 316 -19.40 -16.46 -21.63
N LYS A 317 -18.39 -16.73 -22.46
CA LYS A 317 -18.57 -17.15 -23.86
C LYS A 317 -18.06 -18.57 -24.08
N PRO A 318 -18.61 -19.36 -25.02
CA PRO A 318 -17.98 -20.60 -25.43
C PRO A 318 -16.66 -20.34 -26.18
N SER A 319 -15.74 -21.30 -26.13
CA SER A 319 -14.48 -21.25 -26.87
C SER A 319 -14.21 -22.57 -27.59
N LEU A 320 -13.53 -22.53 -28.73
CA LEU A 320 -13.14 -23.71 -29.51
C LEU A 320 -11.63 -23.68 -29.75
N SER A 321 -10.96 -24.78 -29.42
CA SER A 321 -9.51 -24.94 -29.65
C SER A 321 -9.26 -26.13 -30.56
N LEU A 322 -8.42 -25.91 -31.58
CA LEU A 322 -7.90 -26.96 -32.48
C LEU A 322 -6.59 -27.49 -31.89
N HIS A 323 -6.49 -28.78 -31.63
CA HIS A 323 -5.38 -29.36 -30.86
C HIS A 323 -4.31 -29.99 -31.73
N ARG A 324 -4.71 -30.89 -32.64
CA ARG A 324 -3.76 -31.69 -33.45
C ARG A 324 -4.46 -32.30 -34.66
N ILE A 325 -3.69 -32.58 -35.72
CA ILE A 325 -4.06 -33.51 -36.79
C ILE A 325 -3.06 -34.68 -36.75
N GLU A 326 -3.54 -35.88 -36.45
CA GLU A 326 -2.74 -37.11 -36.35
C GLU A 326 -2.72 -37.87 -37.69
N ASN A 327 -1.73 -38.74 -37.85
CA ASN A 327 -1.40 -39.47 -39.09
C ASN A 327 -0.96 -38.61 -40.28
N ALA A 328 -0.65 -37.34 -40.05
CA ALA A 328 0.28 -36.58 -40.88
C ALA A 328 1.70 -36.97 -40.43
N THR A 329 2.26 -38.01 -41.05
CA THR A 329 3.42 -38.81 -40.60
C THR A 329 4.50 -38.05 -39.79
N PRO A 330 4.70 -38.35 -38.49
CA PRO A 330 5.87 -37.88 -37.75
C PRO A 330 7.05 -38.83 -37.99
N GLY A 331 8.09 -38.36 -38.66
CA GLY A 331 9.34 -39.08 -38.90
C GLY A 331 10.40 -38.18 -39.52
N ALA A 332 11.67 -38.37 -39.15
CA ALA A 332 12.78 -37.51 -39.59
C ALA A 332 12.91 -37.45 -41.13
N GLY A 333 12.44 -36.36 -41.74
CA GLY A 333 12.58 -36.06 -43.17
C GLY A 333 11.38 -35.32 -43.78
N ALA A 334 11.55 -34.80 -45.01
CA ALA A 334 10.45 -34.22 -45.78
C ALA A 334 9.59 -35.35 -46.39
N VAL A 335 8.56 -35.80 -45.66
CA VAL A 335 7.59 -36.77 -46.17
C VAL A 335 6.63 -36.07 -47.13
N THR A 336 6.55 -36.54 -48.38
CA THR A 336 5.73 -35.95 -49.46
C THR A 336 4.57 -36.86 -49.89
N SER A 337 3.99 -37.63 -48.98
CA SER A 337 2.81 -38.46 -49.27
C SER A 337 1.49 -37.72 -49.00
N ILE A 338 0.46 -38.06 -49.78
CA ILE A 338 -0.94 -37.73 -49.48
C ILE A 338 -1.44 -38.83 -48.52
N PRO A 339 -1.87 -38.49 -47.29
CA PRO A 339 -2.25 -39.48 -46.29
C PRO A 339 -3.58 -40.17 -46.64
N ALA A 340 -3.68 -41.47 -46.37
CA ALA A 340 -4.91 -42.25 -46.54
C ALA A 340 -6.00 -41.85 -45.52
N LYS A 341 -5.59 -41.55 -44.30
CA LYS A 341 -6.50 -41.30 -43.17
C LYS A 341 -5.88 -40.29 -42.22
N LEU A 342 -6.68 -39.32 -41.79
CA LEU A 342 -6.29 -38.31 -40.81
C LEU A 342 -7.32 -38.22 -39.69
N VAL A 343 -6.85 -37.89 -38.49
CA VAL A 343 -7.71 -37.63 -37.33
C VAL A 343 -7.40 -36.23 -36.79
N GLY A 344 -8.32 -35.29 -36.99
CA GLY A 344 -8.30 -33.97 -36.37
C GLY A 344 -8.91 -34.02 -34.97
N LYS A 345 -8.27 -33.37 -34.00
CA LYS A 345 -8.73 -33.26 -32.61
C LYS A 345 -9.03 -31.81 -32.28
N PHE A 346 -10.22 -31.55 -31.75
CA PHE A 346 -10.61 -30.22 -31.28
C PHE A 346 -11.61 -30.34 -30.13
N SER A 347 -11.74 -29.29 -29.33
CA SER A 347 -12.72 -29.26 -28.24
C SER A 347 -13.46 -27.94 -28.18
N ILE A 348 -14.68 -27.98 -27.65
CA ILE A 348 -15.48 -26.80 -27.33
C ILE A 348 -15.67 -26.74 -25.82
N ARG A 349 -15.41 -25.58 -25.22
CA ARG A 349 -15.79 -25.28 -23.84
C ARG A 349 -17.15 -24.60 -23.82
N THR A 350 -18.09 -25.11 -23.03
CA THR A 350 -19.46 -24.59 -22.90
C THR A 350 -19.62 -23.77 -21.64
N VAL A 351 -20.58 -22.83 -21.64
CA VAL A 351 -20.88 -21.92 -20.51
C VAL A 351 -22.33 -22.12 -20.04
N PRO A 352 -22.76 -21.51 -18.93
CA PRO A 352 -24.12 -21.66 -18.43
C PRO A 352 -25.20 -21.49 -19.50
N ASN A 353 -26.24 -22.33 -19.40
CA ASN A 353 -27.36 -22.50 -20.34
C ASN A 353 -27.03 -23.17 -21.69
N MET A 354 -25.77 -23.59 -21.93
CA MET A 354 -25.42 -24.42 -23.09
C MET A 354 -25.42 -25.91 -22.71
N LYS A 355 -26.41 -26.67 -23.17
CA LYS A 355 -26.44 -28.13 -22.97
C LYS A 355 -25.52 -28.81 -23.99
N SER A 356 -24.57 -29.60 -23.50
CA SER A 356 -23.54 -30.29 -24.30
C SER A 356 -24.14 -31.04 -25.49
N GLN A 357 -25.21 -31.80 -25.27
CA GLN A 357 -25.92 -32.56 -26.30
C GLN A 357 -26.52 -31.69 -27.42
N ASP A 358 -26.97 -30.48 -27.11
CA ASP A 358 -27.53 -29.59 -28.13
C ASP A 358 -26.43 -28.93 -28.95
N ILE A 359 -25.31 -28.60 -28.31
CA ILE A 359 -24.12 -28.10 -29.00
C ILE A 359 -23.50 -29.17 -29.91
N ASP A 360 -23.47 -30.44 -29.49
CA ASP A 360 -23.02 -31.56 -30.33
C ASP A 360 -23.83 -31.67 -31.62
N LYS A 361 -25.17 -31.59 -31.54
CA LYS A 361 -26.03 -31.58 -32.73
C LYS A 361 -25.68 -30.44 -33.70
N LEU A 362 -25.43 -29.24 -33.18
CA LEU A 362 -25.07 -28.07 -33.99
C LEU A 362 -23.72 -28.25 -34.69
N VAL A 363 -22.72 -28.75 -33.97
CA VAL A 363 -21.36 -28.96 -34.48
C VAL A 363 -21.34 -30.07 -35.52
N GLN A 364 -21.95 -31.21 -35.24
CA GLN A 364 -22.04 -32.31 -36.20
C GLN A 364 -22.77 -31.89 -37.47
N LYS A 365 -23.86 -31.12 -37.36
CA LYS A 365 -24.58 -30.59 -38.51
C LYS A 365 -23.67 -29.68 -39.35
N HIS A 366 -23.01 -28.71 -38.74
CA HIS A 366 -22.13 -27.77 -39.44
C HIS A 366 -20.98 -28.48 -40.16
N ILE A 367 -20.31 -29.42 -39.51
CA ILE A 367 -19.21 -30.18 -40.12
C ILE A 367 -19.70 -30.98 -41.33
N ARG A 368 -20.86 -31.66 -41.22
CA ARG A 368 -21.43 -32.43 -42.33
C ARG A 368 -21.80 -31.53 -43.52
N GLU A 369 -22.44 -30.39 -43.27
CA GLU A 369 -22.78 -29.42 -44.31
C GLU A 369 -21.53 -28.83 -44.99
N LYS A 370 -20.48 -28.53 -44.22
CA LYS A 370 -19.21 -28.03 -44.76
C LYS A 370 -18.49 -29.07 -45.59
N PHE A 371 -18.47 -30.32 -45.15
CA PHE A 371 -17.88 -31.41 -45.91
C PHE A 371 -18.63 -31.69 -47.22
N GLU A 372 -19.96 -31.71 -47.17
CA GLU A 372 -20.80 -31.88 -48.36
C GLU A 372 -20.54 -30.77 -49.40
N ALA A 373 -20.39 -29.51 -48.93
CA ALA A 373 -20.10 -28.37 -49.79
C ALA A 373 -18.73 -28.45 -50.50
N LEU A 374 -17.77 -29.24 -49.99
CA LEU A 374 -16.49 -29.46 -50.67
C LEU A 374 -16.64 -30.33 -51.93
N GLY A 375 -17.72 -31.13 -52.03
CA GLY A 375 -17.90 -32.10 -53.10
C GLY A 375 -16.82 -33.20 -53.11
N SER A 376 -16.15 -33.42 -51.97
CA SER A 376 -15.06 -34.39 -51.82
C SER A 376 -15.53 -35.83 -52.03
N LYS A 377 -14.59 -36.70 -52.45
CA LYS A 377 -14.80 -38.15 -52.55
C LYS A 377 -14.29 -38.93 -51.34
N ASN A 378 -13.75 -38.23 -50.35
CA ASN A 378 -13.34 -38.84 -49.09
C ASN A 378 -14.56 -39.16 -48.21
N GLU A 379 -14.34 -39.97 -47.18
CA GLU A 379 -15.32 -40.32 -46.15
C GLU A 379 -15.06 -39.52 -44.88
N LEU A 380 -16.16 -39.09 -44.23
CA LEU A 380 -16.16 -38.31 -43.00
C LEU A 380 -16.78 -39.11 -41.86
N ASP A 381 -16.06 -39.18 -40.74
CA ASP A 381 -16.57 -39.67 -39.45
C ASP A 381 -16.30 -38.63 -38.35
N ILE A 382 -17.28 -38.44 -37.46
CA ILE A 382 -17.22 -37.46 -36.36
C ILE A 382 -17.61 -38.20 -35.09
N ASN A 383 -16.69 -38.27 -34.14
CA ASN A 383 -16.90 -38.90 -32.83
C ASN A 383 -16.79 -37.87 -31.71
N CYS A 384 -17.83 -37.74 -30.89
CA CYS A 384 -17.79 -37.03 -29.62
C CYS A 384 -17.19 -37.96 -28.56
N ALA A 385 -15.89 -37.85 -28.33
CA ALA A 385 -15.15 -38.77 -27.46
C ALA A 385 -15.43 -38.54 -25.97
N ASP A 386 -15.69 -37.30 -25.58
CA ASP A 386 -16.04 -36.94 -24.21
C ASP A 386 -16.97 -35.72 -24.20
N GLN A 387 -17.90 -35.68 -23.24
CA GLN A 387 -18.82 -34.57 -23.04
C GLN A 387 -19.24 -34.41 -21.59
N SER A 388 -19.16 -33.17 -21.08
CA SER A 388 -19.72 -32.78 -19.80
C SER A 388 -20.37 -31.40 -19.89
N ASP A 389 -21.46 -31.22 -19.13
CA ASP A 389 -22.10 -29.92 -18.98
C ASP A 389 -21.26 -29.02 -18.06
N TRP A 390 -21.50 -27.72 -18.16
CA TRP A 390 -20.96 -26.71 -17.24
C TRP A 390 -21.43 -26.95 -15.80
N PHE A 391 -20.64 -26.47 -14.85
CA PHE A 391 -20.92 -26.55 -13.42
C PHE A 391 -21.12 -25.15 -12.84
N TYR A 392 -22.04 -25.01 -11.88
CA TYR A 392 -22.25 -23.78 -11.13
C TYR A 392 -22.83 -24.05 -9.73
N GLU A 393 -22.40 -23.27 -8.74
CA GLU A 393 -22.91 -23.25 -7.37
C GLU A 393 -23.23 -21.84 -6.88
N SER A 394 -24.16 -21.75 -5.93
CA SER A 394 -24.45 -20.48 -5.26
C SER A 394 -23.43 -20.19 -4.17
N ALA A 395 -22.98 -18.93 -4.14
CA ALA A 395 -22.18 -18.35 -3.07
C ALA A 395 -22.81 -18.46 -1.68
N ASP A 396 -24.14 -18.48 -1.61
CA ASP A 396 -24.90 -18.33 -0.36
C ASP A 396 -24.85 -19.59 0.51
N HIS A 397 -24.37 -20.71 -0.04
CA HIS A 397 -24.25 -21.94 0.73
C HIS A 397 -23.15 -21.82 1.79
N TRP A 398 -23.36 -22.44 2.96
CA TRP A 398 -22.53 -22.21 4.14
C TRP A 398 -21.06 -22.60 3.99
N ASN A 399 -20.73 -23.58 3.13
CA ASN A 399 -19.35 -23.97 2.85
C ASN A 399 -18.62 -22.92 2.00
N TYR A 400 -19.29 -22.25 1.06
CA TYR A 400 -18.76 -21.10 0.34
C TYR A 400 -18.54 -19.92 1.29
N GLN A 401 -19.49 -19.65 2.18
CA GLN A 401 -19.32 -18.62 3.22
C GLN A 401 -18.17 -18.97 4.18
N ALA A 402 -18.02 -20.24 4.56
CA ALA A 402 -16.89 -20.70 5.36
C ALA A 402 -15.56 -20.56 4.63
N ALA A 403 -15.52 -20.83 3.32
CA ALA A 403 -14.33 -20.62 2.49
C ALA A 403 -13.97 -19.15 2.38
N ILE A 404 -14.94 -18.27 2.13
CA ILE A 404 -14.75 -16.80 2.12
C ILE A 404 -14.16 -16.35 3.45
N GLN A 405 -14.75 -16.77 4.57
CA GLN A 405 -14.27 -16.42 5.90
C GLN A 405 -12.88 -16.99 6.19
N ALA A 406 -12.60 -18.22 5.77
CA ALA A 406 -11.28 -18.83 5.90
C ALA A 406 -10.24 -18.06 5.09
N THR A 407 -10.55 -17.69 3.85
CA THR A 407 -9.68 -16.86 3.00
C THR A 407 -9.45 -15.49 3.64
N GLN A 408 -10.49 -14.83 4.18
CA GLN A 408 -10.33 -13.57 4.93
C GLN A 408 -9.45 -13.73 6.17
N ASN A 409 -9.63 -14.81 6.93
CA ASN A 409 -8.86 -15.05 8.15
C ASN A 409 -7.37 -15.33 7.87
N VAL A 410 -7.08 -16.06 6.79
CA VAL A 410 -5.71 -16.40 6.39
C VAL A 410 -5.04 -15.22 5.68
N TRP A 411 -5.78 -14.55 4.79
CA TRP A 411 -5.24 -13.58 3.82
C TRP A 411 -5.55 -12.11 4.10
N GLY A 412 -6.47 -11.82 5.01
CA GLY A 412 -6.85 -10.45 5.38
C GLY A 412 -7.50 -9.66 4.24
N VAL A 413 -8.07 -10.34 3.25
CA VAL A 413 -8.74 -9.75 2.08
C VAL A 413 -9.99 -10.54 1.71
N ASP A 414 -10.98 -9.85 1.15
CA ASP A 414 -12.18 -10.49 0.61
C ASP A 414 -11.86 -11.16 -0.74
N PRO A 415 -12.06 -12.48 -0.89
CA PRO A 415 -11.93 -13.10 -2.20
C PRO A 415 -13.05 -12.65 -3.13
N VAL A 416 -12.71 -12.42 -4.40
CA VAL A 416 -13.74 -12.18 -5.42
C VAL A 416 -14.35 -13.51 -5.88
N LEU A 417 -15.64 -13.49 -6.16
CA LEU A 417 -16.32 -14.66 -6.69
C LEU A 417 -16.16 -14.68 -8.21
N THR A 418 -15.65 -15.80 -8.74
CA THR A 418 -15.29 -15.90 -10.16
C THR A 418 -15.90 -17.14 -10.81
N CYS A 419 -15.71 -17.28 -12.11
CA CYS A 419 -15.80 -18.57 -12.78
C CYS A 419 -14.40 -18.96 -13.26
N GLU A 420 -14.22 -20.20 -13.67
CA GLU A 420 -12.96 -20.68 -14.23
C GLU A 420 -13.10 -21.00 -15.73
N GLY A 421 -11.98 -20.98 -16.44
CA GLY A 421 -11.92 -21.35 -17.86
C GLY A 421 -11.82 -22.86 -18.09
N GLY A 422 -11.39 -23.63 -17.09
CA GLY A 422 -11.25 -25.09 -17.12
C GLY A 422 -12.58 -25.84 -16.99
N SER A 423 -12.48 -27.17 -17.05
CA SER A 423 -13.59 -28.08 -16.78
C SER A 423 -13.10 -29.19 -15.87
N ILE A 424 -13.85 -29.45 -14.80
CA ILE A 424 -13.63 -30.54 -13.86
C ILE A 424 -14.93 -31.34 -13.83
N PRO A 425 -15.11 -32.32 -14.75
CA PRO A 425 -16.37 -33.05 -14.91
C PRO A 425 -16.85 -33.69 -13.60
N ILE A 426 -15.92 -34.10 -12.75
CA ILE A 426 -16.21 -34.76 -11.48
C ILE A 426 -16.96 -33.85 -10.48
N ALA A 427 -16.80 -32.52 -10.56
CA ALA A 427 -17.58 -31.58 -9.75
C ALA A 427 -19.09 -31.71 -10.02
N LEU A 428 -19.45 -31.93 -11.28
CA LEU A 428 -20.84 -32.15 -11.68
C LEU A 428 -21.33 -33.53 -11.24
N ASP A 429 -20.49 -34.56 -11.34
CA ASP A 429 -20.83 -35.91 -10.89
C ASP A 429 -21.06 -35.97 -9.38
N PHE A 430 -20.22 -35.34 -8.57
CA PHE A 430 -20.46 -35.20 -7.13
C PHE A 430 -21.78 -34.51 -6.84
N LYS A 431 -22.05 -33.39 -7.51
CA LYS A 431 -23.30 -32.64 -7.35
C LYS A 431 -24.53 -33.48 -7.71
N GLN A 432 -24.48 -34.23 -8.81
CA GLN A 432 -25.62 -35.00 -9.31
C GLN A 432 -25.85 -36.31 -8.55
N ILE A 433 -24.77 -37.04 -8.25
CA ILE A 433 -24.83 -38.37 -7.64
C ILE A 433 -24.98 -38.27 -6.12
N LEU A 434 -24.16 -37.44 -5.46
CA LEU A 434 -24.20 -37.29 -4.01
C LEU A 434 -25.27 -36.28 -3.54
N GLN A 435 -25.76 -35.43 -4.45
CA GLN A 435 -26.75 -34.40 -4.15
C GLN A 435 -26.30 -33.43 -3.05
N LYS A 436 -25.02 -33.05 -3.07
CA LYS A 436 -24.40 -32.13 -2.12
C LYS A 436 -23.84 -30.90 -2.85
N ASN A 437 -23.72 -29.80 -2.13
CA ASN A 437 -23.04 -28.62 -2.64
C ASN A 437 -21.53 -28.88 -2.73
N VAL A 438 -20.91 -28.44 -3.83
CA VAL A 438 -19.50 -28.66 -4.14
C VAL A 438 -18.75 -27.33 -4.13
N LEU A 439 -17.85 -27.15 -3.17
CA LEU A 439 -16.95 -26.00 -3.07
C LEU A 439 -15.71 -26.22 -3.94
N LEU A 440 -15.35 -25.20 -4.71
CA LEU A 440 -14.07 -25.11 -5.41
C LEU A 440 -13.14 -24.20 -4.60
N LEU A 441 -12.14 -24.77 -3.92
CA LEU A 441 -11.24 -24.07 -3.01
C LEU A 441 -9.83 -23.95 -3.62
N PRO A 442 -9.41 -22.77 -4.10
CA PRO A 442 -8.14 -22.70 -4.82
C PRO A 442 -6.91 -22.69 -3.95
N VAL A 443 -5.91 -23.44 -4.40
CA VAL A 443 -4.57 -23.53 -3.79
C VAL A 443 -3.49 -23.04 -4.76
N GLY A 444 -3.67 -23.28 -6.06
CA GLY A 444 -2.75 -22.86 -7.11
C GLY A 444 -3.01 -21.46 -7.67
N ARG A 445 -2.05 -21.00 -8.49
CA ARG A 445 -2.10 -19.74 -9.25
C ARG A 445 -2.15 -20.00 -10.76
N PRO A 446 -2.68 -19.08 -11.56
CA PRO A 446 -2.78 -19.29 -13.01
C PRO A 446 -1.41 -19.35 -13.70
N THR A 447 -0.35 -18.79 -13.10
CA THR A 447 1.03 -18.90 -13.62
C THR A 447 1.74 -20.18 -13.19
N ASP A 448 1.09 -21.09 -12.47
CA ASP A 448 1.69 -22.33 -11.99
C ASP A 448 1.96 -23.34 -13.10
N GLY A 449 1.42 -23.13 -14.29
CA GLY A 449 1.75 -23.95 -15.46
C GLY A 449 1.15 -25.37 -15.40
N ALA A 450 0.01 -25.57 -14.74
CA ALA A 450 -0.76 -26.81 -14.77
C ALA A 450 -0.91 -27.35 -16.21
N HIS A 451 -0.76 -28.67 -16.39
CA HIS A 451 -0.66 -29.36 -17.67
C HIS A 451 0.47 -28.91 -18.64
N THR A 452 1.37 -28.00 -18.25
CA THR A 452 2.45 -27.47 -19.12
C THR A 452 3.85 -27.66 -18.50
N ILE A 453 4.90 -27.18 -19.17
CA ILE A 453 6.28 -27.25 -18.69
C ILE A 453 6.50 -26.30 -17.52
N ASN A 454 7.48 -26.61 -16.66
CA ASN A 454 7.87 -25.78 -15.51
C ASN A 454 6.77 -25.56 -14.48
N GLU A 455 5.95 -26.60 -14.26
CA GLU A 455 4.93 -26.55 -13.22
C GLU A 455 5.55 -26.20 -11.86
N LYS A 456 4.89 -25.29 -11.15
CA LYS A 456 5.34 -24.78 -9.85
C LYS A 456 4.18 -24.61 -8.88
N LEU A 457 4.47 -24.63 -7.59
CA LEU A 457 3.58 -24.10 -6.55
C LEU A 457 4.36 -23.13 -5.67
N ASP A 458 3.79 -21.95 -5.38
CA ASP A 458 4.42 -21.01 -4.46
C ASP A 458 4.40 -21.56 -3.03
N LYS A 459 5.56 -21.57 -2.37
CA LYS A 459 5.71 -22.06 -0.99
C LYS A 459 4.78 -21.36 0.00
N ASN A 460 4.48 -20.08 -0.21
CA ASN A 460 3.52 -19.35 0.59
C ASN A 460 2.10 -19.92 0.44
N ASN A 461 1.67 -20.26 -0.77
CA ASN A 461 0.37 -20.90 -0.99
C ASN A 461 0.32 -22.28 -0.33
N TYR A 462 1.39 -23.07 -0.49
CA TYR A 462 1.48 -24.43 0.06
C TYR A 462 1.50 -24.47 1.59
N ARG A 463 2.10 -23.45 2.25
CA ARG A 463 2.20 -23.35 3.70
C ARG A 463 1.02 -22.65 4.36
N SER A 464 0.44 -21.64 3.73
CA SER A 464 -0.31 -20.62 4.49
C SER A 464 -1.51 -21.15 5.25
N ALA A 465 -1.39 -21.07 6.58
CA ALA A 465 -2.52 -21.04 7.50
C ALA A 465 -2.61 -19.70 8.27
N ARG A 466 -1.55 -18.88 8.38
CA ARG A 466 -1.64 -17.57 9.06
C ARG A 466 -0.57 -16.57 8.66
N ASN A 467 -0.43 -16.33 7.37
CA ASN A 467 0.32 -15.18 6.91
C ASN A 467 -0.43 -14.60 5.74
N GLY A 468 -1.06 -13.44 5.98
CA GLY A 468 -1.89 -12.71 5.01
C GLY A 468 -1.11 -12.06 3.89
N THR A 469 -0.19 -12.81 3.31
CA THR A 469 0.80 -12.38 2.34
C THR A 469 0.71 -13.28 1.11
N MET A 470 -0.50 -13.45 0.60
CA MET A 470 -0.63 -13.81 -0.81
C MET A 470 -0.56 -12.50 -1.50
N CYS A 471 0.40 -12.39 -2.41
CA CYS A 471 0.51 -11.37 -3.45
C CYS A 471 -0.65 -10.35 -3.51
N ARG A 472 -0.79 -9.53 -2.46
CA ARG A 472 -0.85 -8.10 -2.65
C ARG A 472 0.29 -7.91 -3.63
N HIS A 473 0.08 -7.18 -4.71
CA HIS A 473 1.21 -6.39 -5.18
C HIS A 473 1.97 -5.97 -3.93
N GLN A 474 3.29 -5.98 -3.98
CA GLN A 474 3.92 -4.91 -3.28
C GLN A 474 3.33 -3.56 -3.85
N SER A 475 2.06 -3.18 -3.58
CA SER A 475 1.80 -2.26 -2.49
C SER A 475 2.60 -2.80 -1.34
N SER A 476 3.89 -2.49 -1.41
CA SER A 476 4.67 -2.45 -0.23
C SER A 476 3.77 -1.65 0.71
N ALA A 477 3.44 -2.21 1.88
CA ALA A 477 3.59 -1.34 3.02
C ALA A 477 5.02 -0.86 2.83
N VAL A 478 5.15 0.33 2.19
CA VAL A 478 6.42 0.83 1.70
C VAL A 478 7.30 0.71 2.91
N ALA A 479 8.22 -0.25 2.88
CA ALA A 479 9.16 -0.37 3.98
C ALA A 479 9.83 0.99 3.92
N ASP A 480 9.62 1.83 4.94
CA ASP A 480 9.96 3.25 4.89
C ASP A 480 11.31 3.39 4.20
N VAL A 481 11.28 3.85 2.94
CA VAL A 481 12.46 3.80 2.07
C VAL A 481 13.50 4.81 2.52
N ASN A 482 13.13 5.63 3.49
CA ASN A 482 13.94 6.71 4.04
C ASN A 482 14.71 6.27 5.28
N THR A 483 14.62 5.01 5.72
CA THR A 483 15.46 4.44 6.78
C THR A 483 16.34 3.30 6.25
N ASN A 484 17.57 3.22 6.75
CA ASN A 484 18.49 2.09 6.58
C ASN A 484 18.35 1.06 7.70
N SER A 485 17.63 1.38 8.78
CA SER A 485 17.53 0.53 9.95
C SER A 485 16.74 -0.74 9.68
N ASN A 486 17.09 -1.83 10.35
CA ASN A 486 16.34 -3.10 10.29
C ASN A 486 15.18 -3.12 11.29
N PHE A 487 14.39 -2.02 11.37
CA PHE A 487 13.35 -1.81 12.36
C PHE A 487 12.19 -2.83 12.34
N LYS A 488 12.06 -3.61 11.27
CA LYS A 488 11.12 -4.74 11.19
C LYS A 488 11.61 -5.96 11.99
N GLU A 489 12.92 -6.10 12.17
CA GLU A 489 13.57 -7.24 12.83
C GLU A 489 13.83 -7.01 14.33
N VAL A 490 13.97 -5.75 14.74
CA VAL A 490 14.27 -5.34 16.10
C VAL A 490 13.65 -3.97 16.36
N VAL A 491 13.09 -3.75 17.54
CA VAL A 491 12.31 -2.54 17.83
C VAL A 491 12.80 -1.83 19.06
N THR A 492 13.05 -0.53 18.94
CA THR A 492 13.33 0.35 20.08
C THR A 492 12.11 0.50 20.98
N LYS A 493 12.28 0.29 22.28
CA LYS A 493 11.25 0.44 23.33
C LYS A 493 11.46 1.67 24.21
N HIS A 494 12.73 1.98 24.48
CA HIS A 494 13.14 3.11 25.30
C HIS A 494 14.50 3.63 24.84
N THR A 495 14.71 4.94 24.94
CA THR A 495 15.95 5.62 24.56
C THR A 495 16.41 6.56 25.68
N ASP A 496 17.53 6.25 26.31
CA ASP A 496 18.23 7.18 27.20
C ASP A 496 19.19 8.06 26.39
N ILE A 497 19.08 9.38 26.50
CA ILE A 497 20.01 10.34 25.88
C ILE A 497 20.80 11.02 26.99
N ASP A 498 22.12 10.81 27.05
CA ASP A 498 23.03 11.52 27.97
C ASP A 498 24.07 12.30 27.16
N VAL A 499 23.88 13.62 27.04
CA VAL A 499 24.71 14.47 26.17
C VAL A 499 25.09 15.80 26.81
N THR A 500 26.16 16.42 26.30
CA THR A 500 26.58 17.78 26.60
C THR A 500 26.50 18.64 25.35
N ILE A 501 25.90 19.82 25.48
CA ILE A 501 25.86 20.86 24.44
C ILE A 501 27.13 21.69 24.54
N ASP A 502 28.02 21.54 23.55
CA ASP A 502 29.30 22.25 23.47
C ASP A 502 29.18 23.40 22.46
N PHE A 503 28.87 24.61 22.96
CA PHE A 503 28.73 25.81 22.13
C PHE A 503 30.05 26.30 21.50
N GLU A 504 31.20 25.94 22.07
CA GLU A 504 32.51 26.34 21.54
C GLU A 504 32.85 25.51 20.30
N ARG A 505 32.65 24.19 20.37
CA ARG A 505 32.87 23.26 19.26
C ARG A 505 31.67 23.10 18.34
N THR A 506 30.50 23.60 18.73
CA THR A 506 29.21 23.46 18.01
C THR A 506 28.82 22.00 17.76
N VAL A 507 28.88 21.19 18.81
CA VAL A 507 28.58 19.75 18.76
C VAL A 507 27.80 19.28 19.99
N LEU A 508 27.06 18.18 19.86
CA LEU A 508 26.63 17.35 20.98
C LEU A 508 27.66 16.25 21.19
N VAL A 509 28.07 16.04 22.45
CA VAL A 509 28.98 14.96 22.84
C VAL A 509 28.35 14.16 23.95
N GLY A 510 28.30 12.84 23.80
CA GLY A 510 27.76 11.97 24.85
C GLY A 510 27.48 10.56 24.37
N SER A 511 26.41 9.99 24.91
CA SER A 511 26.00 8.61 24.65
C SER A 511 24.48 8.49 24.51
N THR A 512 24.05 7.49 23.75
CA THR A 512 22.65 7.03 23.74
C THR A 512 22.61 5.59 24.23
N ILE A 513 21.63 5.24 25.06
CA ILE A 513 21.34 3.86 25.45
C ILE A 513 19.96 3.49 24.93
N ILE A 514 19.90 2.51 24.04
CA ILE A 514 18.68 2.09 23.38
C ILE A 514 18.30 0.71 23.90
N THR A 515 17.12 0.62 24.50
CA THR A 515 16.53 -0.67 24.87
C THR A 515 15.78 -1.22 23.66
N PHE A 516 16.23 -2.35 23.16
CA PHE A 516 15.65 -3.08 22.04
C PHE A 516 14.86 -4.29 22.51
N GLU A 517 13.93 -4.72 21.68
CA GLU A 517 13.26 -6.02 21.73
C GLU A 517 13.38 -6.68 20.35
N SER A 518 13.89 -7.91 20.30
CA SER A 518 14.02 -8.67 19.05
C SER A 518 12.64 -9.15 18.56
N ARG A 519 12.44 -9.13 17.23
CA ARG A 519 11.28 -9.74 16.54
C ARG A 519 11.67 -10.96 15.70
N ARG A 520 12.90 -11.45 15.85
CA ARG A 520 13.43 -12.59 15.10
C ARG A 520 13.70 -13.75 16.04
N ALA A 521 13.53 -14.98 15.55
CA ALA A 521 13.91 -16.18 16.29
C ALA A 521 15.42 -16.23 16.60
N SER A 522 16.25 -15.59 15.78
CA SER A 522 17.69 -15.49 15.97
C SER A 522 18.20 -14.18 15.35
N LEU A 523 18.18 -13.09 16.11
CA LEU A 523 18.73 -11.79 15.72
C LEU A 523 20.23 -11.76 16.02
N THR A 524 21.06 -11.43 15.03
CA THR A 524 22.53 -11.36 15.18
C THR A 524 23.12 -9.99 14.87
N GLU A 525 22.32 -9.05 14.38
CA GLU A 525 22.78 -7.72 13.95
C GLU A 525 21.69 -6.66 14.16
N ILE A 526 22.11 -5.45 14.51
CA ILE A 526 21.29 -4.23 14.45
C ILE A 526 21.86 -3.30 13.39
N ILE A 527 20.98 -2.67 12.63
CA ILE A 527 21.32 -1.55 11.75
C ILE A 527 20.58 -0.31 12.25
N LEU A 528 21.32 0.77 12.51
CA LEU A 528 20.76 2.08 12.86
C LEU A 528 21.05 3.11 11.76
N ASP A 529 20.23 4.14 11.72
CA ASP A 529 20.46 5.32 10.90
C ASP A 529 21.46 6.26 11.60
N THR A 530 22.40 6.79 10.82
CA THR A 530 23.28 7.88 11.24
C THR A 530 23.50 8.85 10.09
N SER A 531 23.77 10.13 10.39
CA SER A 531 24.18 11.11 9.39
C SER A 531 25.09 12.16 10.02
N TYR A 532 26.32 12.28 9.53
CA TYR A 532 27.31 13.22 10.08
C TYR A 532 27.57 13.03 11.59
N LEU A 533 27.68 11.76 12.01
CA LEU A 533 28.01 11.38 13.39
C LEU A 533 29.39 10.71 13.45
N ILE A 534 30.13 10.99 14.52
CA ILE A 534 31.35 10.29 14.89
C ILE A 534 30.98 9.27 15.96
N VAL A 535 30.95 7.99 15.60
CA VAL A 535 30.77 6.88 16.55
C VAL A 535 32.12 6.53 17.18
N LYS A 536 32.18 6.53 18.51
CA LYS A 536 33.41 6.23 19.28
C LYS A 536 33.43 4.78 19.77
N GLN A 537 32.29 4.29 20.28
CA GLN A 537 32.16 2.93 20.83
C GLN A 537 30.71 2.46 20.80
N ALA A 538 30.50 1.14 20.72
CA ALA A 538 29.22 0.49 20.96
C ALA A 538 29.39 -0.68 21.94
N THR A 539 28.43 -0.85 22.84
CA THR A 539 28.38 -1.97 23.79
C THR A 539 26.97 -2.55 23.89
N ILE A 540 26.86 -3.87 24.00
CA ILE A 540 25.61 -4.58 24.30
C ILE A 540 25.67 -5.05 25.76
N ASN A 541 24.74 -4.61 26.59
CA ASN A 541 24.69 -4.91 28.02
C ASN A 541 26.04 -4.66 28.74
N GLY A 542 26.78 -3.63 28.33
CA GLY A 542 28.10 -3.26 28.86
C GLY A 542 29.29 -4.00 28.22
N THR A 543 29.06 -4.99 27.36
CA THR A 543 30.11 -5.72 26.64
C THR A 543 30.40 -5.04 25.31
N ARG A 544 31.67 -4.74 25.01
CA ARG A 544 32.07 -4.14 23.73
C ARG A 544 31.80 -5.08 22.56
N VAL A 545 31.22 -4.55 21.50
CA VAL A 545 30.91 -5.29 20.28
C VAL A 545 31.61 -4.71 19.05
N SER A 546 31.75 -5.54 18.01
CA SER A 546 32.19 -5.06 16.69
C SER A 546 31.05 -4.32 15.98
N TRP A 547 31.42 -3.29 15.23
CA TRP A 547 30.48 -2.49 14.47
C TRP A 547 31.16 -1.96 13.21
N ASP A 548 30.36 -1.55 12.23
CA ASP A 548 30.82 -0.95 10.98
C ASP A 548 29.92 0.22 10.59
N LEU A 549 30.52 1.39 10.38
CA LEU A 549 29.82 2.58 9.90
C LEU A 549 30.01 2.65 8.39
N LYS A 550 29.00 2.23 7.63
CA LYS A 550 29.07 2.13 6.18
C LYS A 550 29.12 3.51 5.52
N ALA A 551 29.58 3.54 4.27
CA ALA A 551 29.48 4.73 3.44
C ALA A 551 28.00 5.17 3.31
N PRO A 552 27.73 6.48 3.17
CA PRO A 552 26.37 6.98 3.01
C PRO A 552 25.64 6.26 1.86
N LYS A 553 24.42 5.80 2.13
CA LYS A 553 23.53 5.22 1.12
C LYS A 553 22.53 6.29 0.70
N ASP A 554 22.76 6.85 -0.48
CA ASP A 554 21.95 7.91 -1.07
C ASP A 554 21.76 9.08 -0.07
N ALA A 555 20.52 9.49 0.15
CA ALA A 555 20.18 10.57 1.07
C ALA A 555 19.91 10.12 2.51
N ASN A 556 19.86 8.82 2.79
CA ASN A 556 19.47 8.29 4.09
C ASN A 556 20.61 8.31 5.12
N GLY A 557 21.77 8.88 4.76
CA GLY A 557 22.96 8.88 5.59
C GLY A 557 23.69 7.54 5.61
N SER A 558 24.51 7.32 6.63
CA SER A 558 25.37 6.14 6.79
C SER A 558 24.66 5.07 7.62
N PRO A 559 24.44 3.86 7.07
CA PRO A 559 24.02 2.71 7.86
C PRO A 559 25.06 2.34 8.92
N PHE A 560 24.65 2.27 10.18
CA PHE A 560 25.50 1.87 11.29
C PHE A 560 25.18 0.44 11.71
N HIS A 561 26.04 -0.50 11.30
CA HIS A 561 25.89 -1.92 11.56
C HIS A 561 26.54 -2.29 12.90
N ILE A 562 25.82 -2.98 13.77
CA ILE A 562 26.31 -3.46 15.07
C ILE A 562 26.10 -4.97 15.13
N TYR A 563 27.19 -5.72 15.25
CA TYR A 563 27.15 -7.19 15.34
C TYR A 563 26.99 -7.61 16.80
N LEU A 564 25.92 -8.36 17.10
CA LEU A 564 25.53 -8.69 18.46
C LEU A 564 26.52 -9.69 19.10
N ASP A 565 26.64 -9.62 20.43
CA ASP A 565 27.53 -10.48 21.22
C ASP A 565 27.11 -11.96 21.20
N ARG A 566 25.83 -12.20 20.92
CA ARG A 566 25.21 -13.50 20.64
C ARG A 566 23.93 -13.31 19.83
N ALA A 567 23.30 -14.43 19.46
CA ALA A 567 21.93 -14.39 18.95
C ALA A 567 20.92 -14.05 20.06
N TYR A 568 19.97 -13.16 19.75
CA TYR A 568 18.83 -12.82 20.61
C TYR A 568 17.54 -13.43 20.05
N GLU A 569 16.74 -14.03 20.93
CA GLU A 569 15.50 -14.73 20.57
C GLU A 569 14.32 -13.77 20.43
N ASN A 570 13.20 -14.24 19.88
CA ASN A 570 12.01 -13.41 19.67
C ASN A 570 11.42 -12.94 21.01
N GLY A 571 11.17 -11.63 21.15
CA GLY A 571 10.71 -11.01 22.39
C GLY A 571 11.82 -10.76 23.43
N GLU A 572 13.06 -11.17 23.16
CA GLU A 572 14.18 -10.92 24.07
C GLU A 572 14.60 -9.45 24.03
N ALA A 573 14.73 -8.83 25.21
CA ALA A 573 15.10 -7.43 25.37
C ALA A 573 16.57 -7.26 25.78
N PHE A 574 17.22 -6.23 25.26
CA PHE A 574 18.63 -5.93 25.54
C PHE A 574 18.96 -4.46 25.33
N LYS A 575 20.08 -3.99 25.89
CA LYS A 575 20.50 -2.58 25.81
C LYS A 575 21.74 -2.40 24.96
N LEU A 576 21.65 -1.52 23.96
CA LEU A 576 22.77 -1.01 23.19
C LEU A 576 23.16 0.36 23.72
N ALA A 577 24.40 0.54 24.19
CA ALA A 577 24.94 1.86 24.47
C ALA A 577 25.93 2.27 23.36
N VAL A 578 25.77 3.49 22.83
CA VAL A 578 26.63 4.05 21.78
C VAL A 578 27.18 5.39 22.24
N ASP A 579 28.51 5.51 22.30
CA ASP A 579 29.20 6.78 22.51
C ASP A 579 29.39 7.48 21.17
N PHE A 580 28.93 8.72 21.07
CA PHE A 580 28.96 9.47 19.81
C PHE A 580 29.25 10.96 20.01
N GLU A 581 29.51 11.62 18.89
CA GLU A 581 29.63 13.06 18.79
C GLU A 581 29.05 13.51 17.44
N THR A 582 28.26 14.58 17.43
CA THR A 582 27.80 15.19 16.16
C THR A 582 28.95 15.93 15.50
N THR A 583 28.93 16.12 14.18
CA THR A 583 29.87 17.04 13.51
C THR A 583 29.24 18.41 13.29
N THR A 584 30.04 19.37 12.81
CA THR A 584 29.54 20.68 12.35
C THR A 584 28.71 20.60 11.06
N GLU A 585 28.64 19.43 10.42
CA GLU A 585 27.81 19.15 9.24
C GLU A 585 26.46 18.52 9.63
N THR A 586 26.16 18.39 10.93
CA THR A 586 24.87 17.90 11.40
C THR A 586 23.70 18.65 10.73
N THR A 587 22.69 17.89 10.36
CA THR A 587 21.50 18.41 9.68
C THR A 587 20.31 18.57 10.62
N GLY A 588 20.35 17.92 11.78
CA GLY A 588 19.28 17.98 12.79
C GLY A 588 19.48 19.04 13.86
N LEU A 589 20.61 19.75 13.87
CA LEU A 589 20.91 20.80 14.85
C LEU A 589 21.29 22.10 14.15
N GLN A 590 20.77 23.19 14.68
CA GLN A 590 21.06 24.53 14.20
C GLN A 590 21.72 25.35 15.30
N TRP A 591 22.92 25.86 15.01
CA TRP A 591 23.74 26.63 15.94
C TRP A 591 23.77 28.11 15.55
N PHE A 592 23.65 28.97 16.56
CA PHE A 592 23.72 30.43 16.41
C PHE A 592 24.83 31.00 17.28
N LYS A 593 25.63 31.86 16.66
CA LYS A 593 26.52 32.77 17.40
C LYS A 593 25.69 33.79 18.16
N ALA A 594 26.28 34.36 19.21
CA ALA A 594 25.67 35.47 19.95
C ALA A 594 25.21 36.60 19.03
N SER A 595 25.96 36.95 17.98
CA SER A 595 25.57 38.00 17.02
C SER A 595 24.26 37.72 16.26
N GLN A 596 23.79 36.47 16.25
CA GLN A 596 22.61 36.02 15.52
C GLN A 596 21.35 35.92 16.39
N THR A 597 21.49 35.99 17.71
CA THR A 597 20.38 36.00 18.67
C THR A 597 19.84 37.41 18.87
N ASP A 598 18.68 37.54 19.53
CA ASP A 598 18.02 38.83 19.73
C ASP A 598 18.75 39.71 20.75
N ASP A 599 19.34 39.10 21.80
CA ASP A 599 20.09 39.81 22.84
C ASP A 599 21.53 40.16 22.46
N LYS A 600 22.04 39.59 21.36
CA LYS A 600 23.42 39.76 20.85
C LYS A 600 24.52 39.34 21.83
N LYS A 601 24.16 38.64 22.91
CA LYS A 601 25.04 38.36 24.06
C LYS A 601 25.33 36.88 24.22
N TYR A 602 24.34 36.02 24.04
CA TYR A 602 24.46 34.57 24.24
C TYR A 602 24.25 33.78 22.95
N PRO A 603 24.98 32.67 22.74
CA PRO A 603 24.68 31.76 21.64
C PRO A 603 23.34 31.04 21.86
N PHE A 604 22.84 30.40 20.82
CA PHE A 604 21.62 29.60 20.86
C PHE A 604 21.79 28.35 20.01
N MET A 605 21.13 27.26 20.39
CA MET A 605 21.04 26.05 19.59
C MET A 605 19.63 25.46 19.70
N PHE A 606 19.10 24.94 18.60
CA PHE A 606 17.92 24.09 18.65
C PHE A 606 18.02 22.95 17.64
N SER A 607 17.19 21.93 17.84
CA SER A 607 17.04 20.80 16.94
C SER A 607 15.82 20.90 16.01
N GLN A 608 15.92 20.29 14.83
CA GLN A 608 14.79 20.00 13.94
C GLN A 608 14.95 18.55 13.44
N GLY A 609 14.09 17.64 13.91
CA GLY A 609 14.19 16.21 13.62
C GLY A 609 13.42 15.76 12.38
N GLU A 610 12.29 16.41 12.08
CA GLU A 610 11.47 16.09 10.90
C GLU A 610 12.16 16.50 9.60
N PRO A 611 12.13 15.66 8.54
CA PRO A 611 11.56 14.30 8.50
C PRO A 611 12.55 13.21 8.95
N VAL A 612 13.82 13.31 8.57
CA VAL A 612 14.81 12.23 8.76
C VAL A 612 16.14 12.76 9.31
N HIS A 613 16.06 13.72 10.22
CA HIS A 613 17.23 14.39 10.78
C HIS A 613 17.57 13.96 12.21
N ALA A 614 16.75 13.13 12.85
CA ALA A 614 17.07 12.57 14.17
C ALA A 614 18.35 11.72 14.13
N ARG A 615 18.58 10.99 13.04
CA ARG A 615 19.83 10.26 12.76
C ARG A 615 21.08 11.15 12.73
N SER A 616 20.92 12.47 12.61
CA SER A 616 22.01 13.44 12.63
C SER A 616 22.24 14.07 14.01
N MET A 617 21.40 13.73 14.98
CA MET A 617 21.52 14.12 16.37
C MET A 617 22.05 12.98 17.23
N PHE A 618 21.58 11.75 17.00
CA PHE A 618 22.05 10.53 17.66
C PHE A 618 21.73 9.29 16.79
N PRO A 619 22.46 8.17 16.94
CA PRO A 619 22.14 6.92 16.23
C PRO A 619 20.76 6.38 16.65
N CYS A 620 19.87 6.10 15.71
CA CYS A 620 18.52 5.63 16.01
C CYS A 620 17.86 4.87 14.84
N GLN A 621 16.68 4.29 15.07
CA GLN A 621 15.80 3.81 14.00
C GLN A 621 14.96 5.01 13.52
N ASP A 622 15.47 5.75 12.54
CA ASP A 622 14.93 7.07 12.18
C ASP A 622 13.81 6.95 11.16
N THR A 623 12.70 6.39 11.63
CA THR A 623 11.46 6.14 10.89
C THR A 623 10.25 6.47 11.77
N PRO A 624 9.17 7.05 11.23
CA PRO A 624 7.99 7.36 12.03
C PRO A 624 7.21 6.11 12.47
N SER A 625 7.51 4.94 11.89
CA SER A 625 7.04 3.62 12.34
C SER A 625 7.49 3.23 13.75
N ILE A 626 8.60 3.80 14.24
CA ILE A 626 9.15 3.47 15.56
C ILE A 626 8.82 4.60 16.54
N LYS A 627 8.06 4.25 17.59
CA LYS A 627 7.79 5.13 18.72
C LYS A 627 8.49 4.61 19.96
N THR A 628 9.15 5.50 20.70
CA THR A 628 9.92 5.17 21.90
C THR A 628 9.70 6.20 23.00
N THR A 629 9.87 5.76 24.24
CA THR A 629 9.93 6.65 25.40
C THR A 629 11.36 7.15 25.60
N PHE A 630 11.53 8.29 26.27
CA PHE A 630 12.84 8.89 26.46
C PHE A 630 13.12 9.32 27.90
N ASP A 631 14.33 9.01 28.37
CA ASP A 631 14.96 9.66 29.51
C ASP A 631 16.12 10.51 29.00
N MET A 632 16.10 11.82 29.26
CA MET A 632 17.08 12.76 28.71
C MET A 632 17.86 13.43 29.84
N THR A 633 19.18 13.30 29.83
CA THR A 633 20.13 14.00 30.70
C THR A 633 21.03 14.90 29.85
N ILE A 634 20.76 16.20 29.86
CA ILE A 634 21.40 17.17 28.96
C ILE A 634 22.20 18.17 29.79
N ARG A 635 23.48 18.32 29.48
CA ARG A 635 24.36 19.30 30.14
C ARG A 635 24.58 20.52 29.24
N SER A 636 24.40 21.71 29.80
CA SER A 636 24.62 22.97 29.08
C SER A 636 24.99 24.10 30.02
N ILE A 637 25.73 25.08 29.51
CA ILE A 637 26.05 26.34 30.19
C ILE A 637 24.88 27.35 30.15
N LEU A 638 23.85 27.06 29.34
CA LEU A 638 22.64 27.86 29.19
C LEU A 638 21.40 27.01 29.50
N PRO A 639 20.24 27.63 29.82
CA PRO A 639 18.97 26.94 29.96
C PRO A 639 18.69 25.95 28.82
N VAL A 640 18.04 24.83 29.13
CA VAL A 640 17.66 23.79 28.17
C VAL A 640 16.17 23.52 28.27
N VAL A 641 15.51 23.37 27.13
CA VAL A 641 14.20 22.73 27.00
C VAL A 641 14.34 21.53 26.07
N ALA A 642 13.56 20.48 26.30
CA ALA A 642 13.58 19.29 25.47
C ALA A 642 12.18 18.66 25.42
N SER A 643 11.91 17.79 24.44
CA SER A 643 10.59 17.19 24.17
C SER A 643 10.14 16.16 25.21
N GLY A 644 10.15 16.52 26.49
CA GLY A 644 9.74 15.72 27.65
C GLY A 644 9.49 16.59 28.89
N ILE A 645 8.90 16.01 29.92
CA ILE A 645 8.58 16.69 31.19
C ILE A 645 9.86 16.91 32.00
N PRO A 646 10.19 18.14 32.44
CA PRO A 646 11.38 18.39 33.23
C PRO A 646 11.26 17.86 34.65
N GLU A 647 12.32 17.25 35.20
CA GLU A 647 12.32 16.71 36.57
C GLU A 647 12.54 17.78 37.66
N ASN A 648 13.29 18.85 37.35
CA ASN A 648 13.80 19.77 38.37
C ASN A 648 13.37 21.23 38.20
N GLU A 649 13.34 21.76 36.97
CA GLU A 649 13.12 23.18 36.70
C GLU A 649 12.09 23.38 35.59
N LEU A 650 10.98 24.06 35.92
CA LEU A 650 9.90 24.37 34.97
C LEU A 650 9.94 25.84 34.52
N ILE A 651 10.66 26.71 35.24
CA ILE A 651 10.78 28.14 34.93
C ILE A 651 12.25 28.53 35.05
N PHE A 652 12.79 29.13 33.99
CA PHE A 652 14.15 29.66 33.98
C PHE A 652 14.15 31.16 34.28
N PRO A 653 14.91 31.63 35.28
CA PRO A 653 15.20 33.05 35.42
C PRO A 653 16.14 33.52 34.29
N PRO A 654 16.24 34.83 34.02
CA PRO A 654 17.22 35.37 33.09
C PRO A 654 18.65 34.90 33.43
N VAL A 655 19.43 34.59 32.40
CA VAL A 655 20.82 34.09 32.54
C VAL A 655 21.70 35.12 33.26
N GLN A 656 22.53 34.63 34.19
CA GLN A 656 23.48 35.43 34.97
C GLN A 656 24.91 34.90 34.80
N GLU A 657 25.90 35.79 34.86
CA GLU A 657 27.33 35.46 34.82
C GLU A 657 27.89 35.15 36.22
N PRO A 658 28.91 34.27 36.36
CA PRO A 658 29.53 33.47 35.31
C PRO A 658 28.66 32.28 34.88
N LEU A 659 28.74 31.90 33.60
CA LEU A 659 28.06 30.71 33.11
C LEU A 659 28.69 29.43 33.70
N GLU A 660 27.86 28.57 34.27
CA GLU A 660 28.27 27.28 34.83
C GLU A 660 27.58 26.13 34.08
N LEU A 661 28.29 25.02 33.90
CA LEU A 661 27.72 23.82 33.30
C LEU A 661 26.68 23.22 34.26
N LYS A 662 25.42 23.15 33.83
CA LYS A 662 24.30 22.59 34.58
C LYS A 662 23.74 21.34 33.90
N THR A 663 23.12 20.45 34.67
CA THR A 663 22.45 19.25 34.18
C THR A 663 20.94 19.44 34.24
N TYR A 664 20.28 19.28 33.09
CA TYR A 664 18.84 19.31 32.92
C TYR A 664 18.34 17.90 32.62
N LYS A 665 17.25 17.48 33.26
CA LYS A 665 16.68 16.15 33.10
C LYS A 665 15.23 16.22 32.67
N PHE A 666 14.87 15.39 31.68
CA PHE A 666 13.52 15.31 31.14
C PHE A 666 13.08 13.86 30.96
N LYS A 667 11.78 13.63 31.07
CA LYS A 667 11.14 12.34 30.83
C LYS A 667 9.99 12.45 29.84
N GLN A 668 10.01 11.60 28.82
CA GLN A 668 8.92 11.42 27.87
C GLN A 668 8.33 10.03 28.03
N GLU A 669 7.26 9.94 28.82
CA GLU A 669 6.60 8.67 29.15
C GLU A 669 5.60 8.23 28.08
N ILE A 670 5.09 9.14 27.27
CA ILE A 670 4.24 8.81 26.12
C ILE A 670 5.18 8.51 24.94
N PRO A 671 5.13 7.33 24.30
CA PRO A 671 6.01 7.00 23.19
C PRO A 671 5.83 7.96 22.01
N ILE A 672 6.94 8.50 21.50
CA ILE A 672 6.99 9.42 20.35
C ILE A 672 7.95 8.89 19.30
N SER A 673 7.74 9.24 18.04
CA SER A 673 8.68 8.90 16.96
C SER A 673 9.96 9.73 17.06
N ASN A 674 11.09 9.20 16.59
CA ASN A 674 12.41 9.85 16.77
C ASN A 674 12.49 11.25 16.13
N TYR A 675 11.72 11.54 15.08
CA TYR A 675 11.67 12.88 14.46
C TYR A 675 11.12 13.97 15.41
N LEU A 676 10.39 13.58 16.45
CA LEU A 676 9.83 14.46 17.49
C LEU A 676 10.78 14.65 18.69
N PHE A 677 11.95 14.01 18.69
CA PHE A 677 12.99 14.35 19.65
C PHE A 677 13.44 15.79 19.37
N ALA A 678 13.33 16.64 20.40
CA ALA A 678 13.78 18.01 20.31
C ALA A 678 14.51 18.50 21.56
N VAL A 679 15.46 19.40 21.33
CA VAL A 679 16.23 20.12 22.33
C VAL A 679 16.48 21.55 21.85
N ALA A 680 16.36 22.53 22.74
CA ALA A 680 16.86 23.87 22.52
C ALA A 680 17.60 24.37 23.76
N SER A 681 18.68 25.13 23.54
CA SER A 681 19.46 25.74 24.60
C SER A 681 19.92 27.14 24.22
N GLY A 682 19.75 28.07 25.16
CA GLY A 682 20.07 29.49 24.97
C GLY A 682 19.58 30.33 26.13
N ASN A 683 19.62 31.67 25.98
CA ASN A 683 19.06 32.59 26.97
C ASN A 683 17.53 32.57 26.96
N LEU A 684 16.94 31.53 27.54
CA LEU A 684 15.50 31.31 27.64
C LEU A 684 14.99 31.71 29.03
N ALA A 685 13.90 32.47 29.08
CA ALA A 685 13.09 32.71 30.27
C ALA A 685 11.70 32.09 30.07
N GLY A 686 11.12 31.55 31.15
CA GLY A 686 9.81 30.89 31.11
C GLY A 686 8.75 31.63 31.94
N GLU A 687 7.49 31.61 31.51
CA GLU A 687 6.37 32.06 32.34
C GLU A 687 5.10 31.25 32.10
N LYS A 688 4.28 31.09 33.15
CA LYS A 688 3.00 30.38 33.09
C LYS A 688 1.94 31.22 32.37
N ILE A 689 1.30 30.65 31.36
CA ILE A 689 0.24 31.31 30.56
C ILE A 689 -1.11 30.57 30.58
N GLY A 690 -1.15 29.33 31.08
CA GLY A 690 -2.37 28.55 31.22
C GLY A 690 -2.28 27.53 32.36
N PRO A 691 -3.33 26.72 32.60
CA PRO A 691 -3.33 25.72 33.68
C PRO A 691 -2.17 24.72 33.59
N LYS A 692 -1.90 24.23 32.36
CA LYS A 692 -0.87 23.24 32.01
C LYS A 692 0.10 23.78 30.93
N SER A 693 0.28 25.10 30.84
CA SER A 693 1.01 25.73 29.72
C SER A 693 1.91 26.87 30.15
N TYR A 694 3.11 26.87 29.57
CA TYR A 694 4.15 27.86 29.77
C TYR A 694 4.65 28.38 28.42
N VAL A 695 5.10 29.63 28.38
CA VAL A 695 5.81 30.19 27.25
C VAL A 695 7.28 30.39 27.61
N TYR A 696 8.17 30.07 26.67
CA TYR A 696 9.62 30.24 26.79
C TYR A 696 10.13 31.05 25.60
N CYS A 697 10.94 32.07 25.86
CA CYS A 697 11.51 32.93 24.82
C CYS A 697 12.73 33.69 25.37
N ALA A 698 13.33 34.56 24.57
CA ALA A 698 14.31 35.51 25.08
C ALA A 698 13.67 36.41 26.17
N PRO A 699 14.37 36.77 27.26
CA PRO A 699 13.80 37.55 28.37
C PRO A 699 13.13 38.86 27.95
N GLY A 700 13.65 39.52 26.90
CA GLY A 700 13.10 40.78 26.39
C GLY A 700 11.74 40.66 25.69
N ASP A 701 11.39 39.46 25.23
CA ASP A 701 10.17 39.22 24.44
C ASP A 701 9.03 38.60 25.26
N LEU A 702 9.25 38.33 26.55
CA LEU A 702 8.34 37.55 27.39
C LEU A 702 6.95 38.18 27.52
N GLU A 703 6.87 39.49 27.75
CA GLU A 703 5.58 40.19 27.84
C GLU A 703 4.81 40.18 26.51
N ALA A 704 5.51 40.34 25.39
CA ALA A 704 4.87 40.29 24.07
C ALA A 704 4.33 38.87 23.79
N CYS A 705 5.12 37.84 24.07
CA CYS A 705 4.70 36.45 23.88
C CYS A 705 3.49 36.09 24.77
N LYS A 706 3.47 36.55 26.03
CA LYS A 706 2.33 36.36 26.93
C LYS A 706 1.07 37.04 26.42
N ALA A 707 1.19 38.28 25.98
CA ALA A 707 0.07 39.05 25.43
C ALA A 707 -0.50 38.38 24.18
N GLU A 708 0.35 37.77 23.35
CA GLU A 708 -0.06 37.05 22.15
C GLU A 708 -0.82 35.75 22.47
N PHE A 709 -0.24 34.86 23.29
CA PHE A 709 -0.73 33.49 23.39
C PHE A 709 -1.79 33.28 24.48
N ARG A 710 -1.65 33.96 25.61
CA ARG A 710 -2.50 33.69 26.79
C ARG A 710 -4.01 33.83 26.53
N PRO A 711 -4.51 34.82 25.76
CA PRO A 711 -5.95 35.03 25.62
C PRO A 711 -6.69 33.87 24.95
N ASP A 712 -6.08 33.25 23.93
CA ASP A 712 -6.78 32.32 23.04
C ASP A 712 -6.40 30.85 23.29
N LEU A 713 -5.27 30.59 23.97
CA LEU A 713 -4.74 29.24 24.18
C LEU A 713 -5.75 28.27 24.83
N GLN A 714 -6.46 28.69 25.87
CA GLN A 714 -7.42 27.81 26.55
C GLN A 714 -8.63 27.49 25.65
N ALA A 715 -9.03 28.41 24.77
CA ALA A 715 -10.11 28.18 23.82
C ALA A 715 -9.68 27.19 22.72
N ILE A 716 -8.44 27.31 22.22
CA ILE A 716 -7.82 26.36 21.29
C ILE A 716 -7.84 24.94 21.87
N ILE A 717 -7.28 24.78 23.08
CA ILE A 717 -7.24 23.49 23.79
C ILE A 717 -8.66 22.92 23.92
N LYS A 718 -9.60 23.74 24.40
CA LYS A 718 -10.95 23.28 24.70
C LYS A 718 -11.74 22.88 23.44
N SER A 719 -11.56 23.60 22.34
CA SER A 719 -12.21 23.27 21.07
C SER A 719 -11.75 21.89 20.57
N ALA A 720 -10.44 21.65 20.54
CA ALA A 720 -9.89 20.35 20.16
C ALA A 720 -10.34 19.20 21.09
N GLU A 721 -10.37 19.44 22.40
CA GLU A 721 -10.86 18.45 23.37
C GLU A 721 -12.34 18.09 23.14
N ASN A 722 -13.16 19.05 22.74
CA ASN A 722 -14.57 18.83 22.44
C ASN A 722 -14.75 18.04 21.12
N LEU A 723 -13.85 18.21 20.16
CA LEU A 723 -13.87 17.45 18.89
C LEU A 723 -13.35 16.02 19.07
N ILE A 724 -12.30 15.83 19.88
CA ILE A 724 -11.54 14.58 19.98
C ILE A 724 -11.73 13.93 21.36
N PHE A 725 -10.87 14.26 22.33
CA PHE A 725 -10.98 13.87 23.73
C PHE A 725 -10.02 14.72 24.58
N GLU A 726 -9.98 14.51 25.90
CA GLU A 726 -9.10 15.27 26.81
C GLU A 726 -7.62 15.24 26.36
N TYR A 727 -6.95 16.38 26.45
CA TYR A 727 -5.55 16.52 26.05
C TYR A 727 -4.66 15.47 26.74
N PRO A 728 -4.01 14.56 25.99
CA PRO A 728 -3.36 13.38 26.57
C PRO A 728 -1.98 13.67 27.17
N TRP A 729 -1.36 14.81 26.86
CA TRP A 729 -0.02 15.15 27.33
C TRP A 729 -0.07 15.94 28.64
N PRO A 730 0.93 15.81 29.54
CA PRO A 730 0.87 16.49 30.84
C PRO A 730 0.99 18.02 30.74
N LEU A 731 1.72 18.53 29.74
CA LEU A 731 1.96 19.96 29.52
C LEU A 731 1.92 20.28 28.02
N TYR A 732 1.53 21.52 27.71
CA TYR A 732 1.64 22.11 26.38
C TYR A 732 2.35 23.46 26.48
N ASN A 733 3.64 23.48 26.17
CA ASN A 733 4.48 24.67 26.24
C ASN A 733 4.82 25.21 24.86
N LEU A 734 4.99 26.53 24.77
CA LEU A 734 5.36 27.23 23.55
C LEU A 734 6.77 27.79 23.72
N VAL A 735 7.66 27.50 22.79
CA VAL A 735 9.04 28.00 22.76
C VAL A 735 9.20 28.90 21.54
N VAL A 736 9.29 30.21 21.77
CA VAL A 736 9.56 31.17 20.69
C VAL A 736 11.06 31.22 20.46
N LEU A 737 11.47 30.71 19.30
CA LEU A 737 12.86 30.66 18.86
C LEU A 737 13.35 32.03 18.36
N PRO A 738 14.67 32.25 18.29
CA PRO A 738 15.23 33.51 17.80
C PRO A 738 14.67 33.93 16.44
N LYS A 739 14.64 35.24 16.16
CA LYS A 739 14.06 35.80 14.92
C LYS A 739 14.65 35.24 13.62
N SER A 740 15.85 34.68 13.67
CA SER A 740 16.55 34.02 12.55
C SER A 740 16.05 32.59 12.27
N PHE A 741 15.14 32.04 13.09
CA PHE A 741 14.45 30.78 12.84
C PHE A 741 13.61 30.84 11.55
N HIS A 742 13.71 29.79 10.74
CA HIS A 742 13.31 29.85 9.34
C HIS A 742 11.95 29.18 9.03
N LEU A 743 11.40 28.38 9.96
CA LEU A 743 10.09 27.70 9.85
C LEU A 743 8.97 28.52 10.52
N GLY A 744 7.74 28.01 10.47
CA GLY A 744 6.57 28.60 11.15
C GLY A 744 6.42 28.11 12.60
N GLY A 745 6.33 26.80 12.76
CA GLY A 745 6.32 26.07 14.03
C GLY A 745 6.85 24.64 13.83
N MET A 746 6.93 23.89 14.93
CA MET A 746 7.19 22.45 14.97
C MET A 746 6.56 21.87 16.24
N GLU A 747 5.81 20.78 16.09
CA GLU A 747 4.89 20.19 17.06
C GLU A 747 5.56 19.38 18.18
N ASN A 748 6.83 19.66 18.48
CA ASN A 748 7.64 18.90 19.45
C ASN A 748 6.87 18.68 20.77
N PRO A 749 6.59 17.42 21.17
CA PRO A 749 5.76 17.10 22.32
C PRO A 749 6.25 17.82 23.58
N VAL A 750 5.32 18.30 24.40
CA VAL A 750 5.58 19.13 25.60
C VAL A 750 6.10 20.53 25.28
N PHE A 751 7.08 20.71 24.39
CA PHE A 751 7.73 22.00 24.08
C PHE A 751 7.71 22.31 22.58
N ASN A 752 6.55 22.76 22.08
CA ASN A 752 6.39 23.14 20.67
C ASN A 752 7.25 24.36 20.32
N PHE A 753 7.91 24.34 19.17
CA PHE A 753 8.77 25.44 18.71
C PHE A 753 7.98 26.36 17.79
N TYR A 754 8.20 27.67 17.94
CA TYR A 754 7.52 28.71 17.18
C TYR A 754 8.50 29.75 16.65
N SER A 755 8.23 30.26 15.46
CA SER A 755 8.87 31.46 14.96
C SER A 755 8.47 32.69 15.76
N ALA A 756 9.42 33.58 16.04
CA ALA A 756 9.14 34.91 16.57
C ALA A 756 8.12 35.70 15.72
N THR A 757 7.96 35.36 14.43
CA THR A 757 6.98 36.00 13.54
C THR A 757 5.52 35.65 13.85
N VAL A 758 5.27 34.63 14.69
CA VAL A 758 3.93 34.31 15.21
C VAL A 758 3.47 35.36 16.23
N VAL A 759 4.41 36.04 16.90
CA VAL A 759 4.11 37.12 17.85
C VAL A 759 3.92 38.43 17.08
N SER A 760 2.68 38.66 16.62
CA SER A 760 2.31 39.80 15.77
C SER A 760 1.81 41.03 16.55
N GLY A 761 1.40 40.86 17.80
CA GLY A 761 0.82 41.90 18.66
C GLY A 761 -0.69 42.11 18.46
N ASP A 762 -1.27 41.52 17.41
CA ASP A 762 -2.71 41.58 17.09
C ASP A 762 -3.44 40.25 17.31
N ARG A 763 -2.70 39.15 17.57
CA ARG A 763 -3.20 37.77 17.76
C ARG A 763 -3.83 37.15 16.50
N GLU A 764 -3.52 37.70 15.33
CA GLU A 764 -4.10 37.19 14.08
C GLU A 764 -3.35 35.95 13.55
N ASN A 765 -2.12 35.71 14.02
CA ASN A 765 -1.31 34.56 13.64
C ASN A 765 -1.49 33.31 14.52
N ILE A 766 -2.49 33.31 15.42
CA ILE A 766 -2.76 32.17 16.34
C ILE A 766 -3.17 30.87 15.63
N GLY A 767 -3.48 30.92 14.32
CA GLY A 767 -3.75 29.71 13.53
C GLY A 767 -2.57 28.74 13.53
N VAL A 768 -1.34 29.28 13.56
CA VAL A 768 -0.13 28.45 13.73
C VAL A 768 -0.14 27.72 15.08
N VAL A 769 -0.58 28.38 16.15
CA VAL A 769 -0.71 27.74 17.48
C VAL A 769 -1.78 26.65 17.47
N ALA A 770 -2.90 26.87 16.77
CA ALA A 770 -3.94 25.86 16.62
C ALA A 770 -3.45 24.64 15.82
N HIS A 771 -2.62 24.87 14.78
CA HIS A 771 -1.99 23.83 13.96
C HIS A 771 -1.04 22.95 14.80
N GLU A 772 -0.05 23.55 15.46
CA GLU A 772 0.90 22.79 16.28
C GLU A 772 0.20 22.11 17.48
N PHE A 773 -0.85 22.74 18.03
CA PHE A 773 -1.67 22.10 19.06
C PHE A 773 -2.38 20.85 18.51
N ALA A 774 -3.00 20.92 17.34
CA ALA A 774 -3.70 19.81 16.70
C ALA A 774 -2.78 18.59 16.49
N HIS A 775 -1.51 18.81 16.16
CA HIS A 775 -0.52 17.75 16.03
C HIS A 775 -0.31 16.90 17.29
N SER A 776 -0.67 17.44 18.47
CA SER A 776 -0.71 16.66 19.71
C SER A 776 -1.60 15.40 19.60
N TYR A 777 -2.53 15.38 18.64
CA TYR A 777 -3.30 14.19 18.26
C TYR A 777 -2.80 13.59 16.93
N SER A 778 -2.80 14.39 15.85
CA SER A 778 -2.43 13.98 14.48
C SER A 778 -0.94 14.21 14.18
N GLY A 779 -0.14 13.16 14.33
CA GLY A 779 1.31 13.20 14.20
C GLY A 779 1.97 12.70 15.48
N ASN A 780 1.72 13.36 16.61
CA ASN A 780 2.38 12.99 17.87
C ASN A 780 1.78 11.72 18.49
N LEU A 781 0.45 11.65 18.58
CA LEU A 781 -0.22 10.52 19.20
C LEU A 781 -0.51 9.40 18.20
N VAL A 782 -1.14 9.76 17.08
CA VAL A 782 -1.36 8.89 15.92
C VAL A 782 -0.45 9.38 14.81
N THR A 783 0.58 8.61 14.48
CA THR A 783 1.65 9.03 13.56
C THR A 783 1.47 8.35 12.20
N ASN A 784 1.89 8.95 11.09
CA ASN A 784 2.08 8.21 9.84
C ASN A 784 3.12 7.08 10.03
N ASP A 785 2.92 5.90 9.43
CA ASP A 785 3.90 4.79 9.56
C ASP A 785 5.13 4.96 8.66
N ALA A 786 5.01 5.68 7.56
CA ALA A 786 6.10 6.07 6.68
C ALA A 786 5.82 7.45 6.06
N TRP A 787 6.84 8.13 5.53
CA TRP A 787 6.70 9.49 4.98
C TRP A 787 5.80 9.57 3.74
N GLU A 788 5.55 8.43 3.08
CA GLU A 788 4.59 8.29 1.99
C GLU A 788 3.17 8.65 2.44
N HIS A 789 2.86 8.35 3.70
CA HIS A 789 1.56 8.57 4.31
C HIS A 789 1.47 9.88 5.10
N PHE A 790 2.37 10.85 4.83
CA PHE A 790 2.49 12.10 5.58
C PHE A 790 1.20 12.93 5.65
N TRP A 791 0.30 12.79 4.67
CA TRP A 791 -1.02 13.43 4.72
C TRP A 791 -1.87 13.01 5.93
N LEU A 792 -1.61 11.85 6.53
CA LEU A 792 -2.29 11.42 7.76
C LEU A 792 -1.89 12.24 8.98
N ASN A 793 -0.71 12.86 8.97
CA ASN A 793 -0.38 13.90 9.93
C ASN A 793 -1.03 15.20 9.47
N GLU A 794 -0.57 15.74 8.34
CA GLU A 794 -0.84 17.13 7.98
C GLU A 794 -2.27 17.41 7.53
N GLY A 795 -2.87 16.51 6.77
CA GLY A 795 -4.27 16.62 6.38
C GLY A 795 -5.21 16.62 7.58
N TRP A 796 -4.95 15.72 8.55
CA TRP A 796 -5.69 15.68 9.81
C TRP A 796 -5.43 16.92 10.67
N THR A 797 -4.19 17.38 10.77
CA THR A 797 -3.85 18.59 11.53
C THR A 797 -4.57 19.81 10.95
N VAL A 798 -4.53 20.03 9.63
CA VAL A 798 -5.24 21.14 8.99
C VAL A 798 -6.76 21.01 9.17
N TYR A 799 -7.30 19.79 9.14
CA TYR A 799 -8.72 19.55 9.42
C TYR A 799 -9.10 19.96 10.85
N ILE A 800 -8.30 19.56 11.85
CA ILE A 800 -8.53 19.89 13.26
C ILE A 800 -8.29 21.39 13.52
N GLU A 801 -7.21 21.96 12.97
CA GLU A 801 -6.90 23.39 13.00
C GLU A 801 -8.10 24.21 12.53
N ARG A 802 -8.65 23.88 11.35
CA ARG A 802 -9.81 24.59 10.78
C ARG A 802 -11.09 24.36 11.58
N CYS A 803 -11.24 23.22 12.26
CA CYS A 803 -12.34 23.03 13.21
C CYS A 803 -12.18 23.93 14.45
N ILE A 804 -10.95 24.07 14.97
CA ILE A 804 -10.64 24.99 16.08
C ILE A 804 -10.93 26.43 15.65
N LEU A 805 -10.39 26.86 14.51
CA LEU A 805 -10.59 28.22 14.00
C LEU A 805 -12.06 28.50 13.70
N ARG A 806 -12.86 27.50 13.32
CA ARG A 806 -14.31 27.64 13.15
C ARG A 806 -15.01 28.01 14.45
N ASP A 807 -14.61 27.39 15.57
CA ASP A 807 -15.15 27.71 16.89
C ASP A 807 -14.71 29.10 17.37
N LEU A 808 -13.49 29.53 17.03
CA LEU A 808 -12.93 30.82 17.49
C LEU A 808 -13.34 32.01 16.62
N ARG A 809 -13.42 31.84 15.30
CA ARG A 809 -13.53 32.92 14.29
C ARG A 809 -14.80 32.82 13.43
N GLY A 810 -15.51 31.70 13.46
CA GLY A 810 -16.72 31.46 12.68
C GLY A 810 -16.48 30.78 11.33
N GLU A 811 -17.56 30.25 10.74
CA GLU A 811 -17.52 29.46 9.50
C GLU A 811 -17.01 30.27 8.29
N GLU A 812 -17.45 31.53 8.14
CA GLU A 812 -17.07 32.36 6.98
C GLU A 812 -15.56 32.59 6.89
N ALA A 813 -14.89 32.80 8.03
CA ALA A 813 -13.44 32.97 8.10
C ALA A 813 -12.70 31.69 7.67
N VAL A 814 -13.17 30.53 8.14
CA VAL A 814 -12.58 29.23 7.77
C VAL A 814 -12.83 28.88 6.31
N GLN A 815 -13.98 29.24 5.74
CA GLN A 815 -14.25 29.07 4.31
C GLN A 815 -13.30 29.90 3.46
N LEU A 816 -12.97 31.14 3.88
CA LEU A 816 -11.95 31.95 3.23
C LEU A 816 -10.56 31.31 3.32
N GLU A 817 -10.16 30.80 4.49
CA GLU A 817 -8.90 30.08 4.67
C GLU A 817 -8.82 28.80 3.82
N ALA A 818 -9.93 28.07 3.67
CA ALA A 818 -10.01 26.89 2.82
C ALA A 818 -9.88 27.24 1.32
N ILE A 819 -10.38 28.41 0.89
CA ILE A 819 -10.15 28.93 -0.47
C ILE A 819 -8.67 29.24 -0.68
N VAL A 820 -8.01 29.89 0.29
CA VAL A 820 -6.57 30.16 0.22
C VAL A 820 -5.77 28.87 0.17
N GLY A 821 -6.09 27.91 1.05
CA GLY A 821 -5.47 26.58 1.04
C GLY A 821 -5.65 25.86 -0.30
N TRP A 822 -6.81 25.98 -0.93
CA TRP A 822 -7.05 25.45 -2.27
C TRP A 822 -6.18 26.12 -3.34
N GLN A 823 -5.97 27.44 -3.27
CA GLN A 823 -5.06 28.14 -4.18
C GLN A 823 -3.60 27.71 -3.96
N ASP A 824 -3.18 27.56 -2.71
CA ASP A 824 -1.85 27.06 -2.35
C ASP A 824 -1.64 25.62 -2.85
N LEU A 825 -2.65 24.76 -2.76
CA LEU A 825 -2.62 23.41 -3.34
C LEU A 825 -2.34 23.45 -4.85
N LEU A 826 -3.10 24.26 -5.60
CA LEU A 826 -2.91 24.38 -7.05
C LEU A 826 -1.53 24.93 -7.42
N TYR A 827 -1.06 25.93 -6.69
CA TYR A 827 0.28 26.48 -6.87
C TYR A 827 1.37 25.41 -6.64
N ASN A 828 1.24 24.62 -5.57
CA ASN A 828 2.21 23.56 -5.27
C ASN A 828 2.13 22.41 -6.28
N ILE A 829 0.94 22.04 -6.76
CA ILE A 829 0.82 21.04 -7.84
C ILE A 829 1.62 21.50 -9.07
N GLU A 830 1.48 22.76 -9.48
CA GLU A 830 2.25 23.29 -10.61
C GLU A 830 3.76 23.32 -10.32
N ALA A 831 4.16 23.79 -9.14
CA ALA A 831 5.57 23.86 -8.73
C ALA A 831 6.26 22.49 -8.68
N TYR A 832 5.51 21.41 -8.44
CA TYR A 832 5.99 20.04 -8.34
C TYR A 832 5.74 19.21 -9.61
N GLY A 833 5.51 19.85 -10.77
CA GLY A 833 5.48 19.20 -12.07
C GLY A 833 4.08 19.04 -12.69
N GLY A 834 3.08 19.71 -12.13
CA GLY A 834 1.72 19.76 -12.67
C GLY A 834 0.89 18.51 -12.39
N ASN A 835 -0.27 18.42 -13.03
CA ASN A 835 -1.30 17.39 -12.72
C ASN A 835 -0.91 15.94 -13.05
N GLU A 836 0.20 15.71 -13.73
CA GLU A 836 0.68 14.36 -14.11
C GLU A 836 1.89 13.92 -13.28
N SER A 837 2.39 14.78 -12.38
CA SER A 837 3.59 14.48 -11.58
C SER A 837 3.23 13.65 -10.35
N VAL A 838 3.85 12.47 -10.20
CA VAL A 838 3.63 11.57 -9.06
C VAL A 838 3.91 12.22 -7.69
N PHE A 839 4.71 13.29 -7.64
CA PHE A 839 4.95 14.07 -6.41
C PHE A 839 3.73 14.86 -5.92
N THR A 840 2.64 14.85 -6.70
CA THR A 840 1.39 15.54 -6.40
C THR A 840 0.26 14.59 -5.96
N SER A 841 0.55 13.29 -5.85
CA SER A 841 -0.35 12.30 -5.26
C SER A 841 -0.55 12.54 -3.76
N LEU A 842 -1.65 12.06 -3.20
CA LEU A 842 -1.94 12.23 -1.76
C LEU A 842 -1.07 11.30 -0.91
N VAL A 843 -0.96 10.03 -1.33
CA VAL A 843 0.09 9.12 -0.87
C VAL A 843 1.31 9.38 -1.73
N LEU A 844 2.39 9.85 -1.12
CA LEU A 844 3.57 10.33 -1.84
C LEU A 844 4.37 9.17 -2.44
N GLU A 845 4.99 9.44 -3.59
CA GLU A 845 5.98 8.56 -4.21
C GLU A 845 7.34 9.27 -4.28
N PHE A 846 8.37 8.71 -3.63
CA PHE A 846 9.65 9.41 -3.52
C PHE A 846 10.56 9.30 -4.76
N GLN A 847 10.44 8.25 -5.58
CA GLN A 847 11.31 8.01 -6.77
C GLN A 847 12.81 8.27 -6.52
N GLY A 848 13.33 7.88 -5.35
CA GLY A 848 14.73 8.08 -4.96
C GLY A 848 15.11 9.52 -4.55
N LYS A 849 14.13 10.42 -4.43
CA LYS A 849 14.29 11.75 -3.82
C LYS A 849 14.13 11.68 -2.31
N ARG A 850 14.53 12.75 -1.65
CA ARG A 850 14.42 12.88 -0.20
C ARG A 850 13.02 13.30 0.21
N PRO A 851 12.60 12.94 1.45
CA PRO A 851 11.45 13.53 2.10
C PRO A 851 11.40 15.07 1.97
N ASP A 852 12.51 15.75 2.28
CA ASP A 852 12.66 17.22 2.18
C ASP A 852 12.39 17.79 0.78
N ASP A 853 12.61 16.99 -0.27
CA ASP A 853 12.52 17.46 -1.65
C ASP A 853 11.10 17.32 -2.21
N ILE A 854 10.21 16.55 -1.56
CA ILE A 854 8.87 16.21 -2.07
C ILE A 854 7.75 16.63 -1.12
N MET A 855 7.95 16.46 0.20
CA MET A 855 6.97 16.88 1.19
C MET A 855 6.68 18.37 1.03
N SER A 856 5.41 18.71 0.85
CA SER A 856 4.97 20.04 0.46
C SER A 856 3.56 20.30 0.97
N LYS A 857 3.02 21.51 0.71
CA LYS A 857 1.64 21.87 1.06
C LYS A 857 0.57 21.01 0.36
N ILE A 858 0.97 20.13 -0.57
CA ILE A 858 0.06 19.14 -1.17
C ILE A 858 -0.48 18.19 -0.08
N SER A 859 0.36 17.63 0.79
CA SER A 859 -0.09 16.70 1.84
C SER A 859 -1.05 17.34 2.84
N TYR A 860 -0.87 18.64 3.10
CA TYR A 860 -1.71 19.47 3.97
C TYR A 860 -3.09 19.67 3.34
N GLU A 861 -3.12 20.30 2.16
CA GLU A 861 -4.37 20.82 1.59
C GLU A 861 -5.14 19.78 0.79
N LYS A 862 -4.45 18.85 0.10
CA LYS A 862 -5.10 17.71 -0.55
C LYS A 862 -5.64 16.74 0.51
N GLY A 863 -4.90 16.53 1.60
CA GLY A 863 -5.33 15.74 2.76
C GLY A 863 -6.55 16.35 3.46
N TYR A 864 -6.52 17.63 3.79
CA TYR A 864 -7.69 18.36 4.32
C TYR A 864 -8.91 18.24 3.39
N THR A 865 -8.69 18.46 2.09
CA THR A 865 -9.76 18.39 1.09
C THR A 865 -10.39 17.00 1.06
N PHE A 866 -9.58 15.95 1.16
CA PHE A 866 -10.04 14.57 1.20
C PHE A 866 -10.87 14.27 2.45
N LEU A 867 -10.41 14.71 3.63
CA LEU A 867 -11.17 14.54 4.88
C LEU A 867 -12.50 15.30 4.84
N CYS A 868 -12.53 16.52 4.29
CA CYS A 868 -13.77 17.26 4.06
C CYS A 868 -14.70 16.54 3.07
N PHE A 869 -14.15 15.92 2.03
CA PHE A 869 -14.93 15.12 1.09
C PHE A 869 -15.57 13.91 1.79
N LEU A 870 -14.83 13.18 2.63
CA LEU A 870 -15.38 12.07 3.42
C LEU A 870 -16.45 12.54 4.42
N GLU A 871 -16.21 13.66 5.10
CA GLU A 871 -17.20 14.32 5.97
C GLU A 871 -18.51 14.59 5.19
N GLN A 872 -18.41 15.08 3.96
CA GLN A 872 -19.58 15.35 3.11
C GLN A 872 -20.34 14.07 2.73
N GLN A 873 -19.64 12.94 2.52
CA GLN A 873 -20.29 11.67 2.17
C GLN A 873 -21.18 11.14 3.29
N VAL A 874 -20.74 11.28 4.55
CA VAL A 874 -21.45 10.70 5.71
C VAL A 874 -22.26 11.71 6.50
N GLY A 875 -21.98 13.01 6.31
CA GLY A 875 -22.54 14.12 7.07
C GLY A 875 -21.72 14.45 8.33
N ARG A 876 -21.55 15.76 8.57
CA ARG A 876 -20.70 16.31 9.64
C ARG A 876 -20.97 15.72 11.02
N GLU A 877 -22.23 15.57 11.43
CA GLU A 877 -22.56 15.03 12.76
C GLU A 877 -22.04 13.60 12.96
N LYS A 878 -22.13 12.76 11.93
CA LYS A 878 -21.65 11.37 11.98
C LYS A 878 -20.12 11.33 11.89
N TRP A 879 -19.54 12.14 11.02
CA TRP A 879 -18.10 12.28 10.91
C TRP A 879 -17.44 12.71 12.23
N HIS A 880 -18.04 13.67 12.94
CA HIS A 880 -17.55 14.12 14.25
C HIS A 880 -17.65 13.04 15.34
N LYS A 881 -18.43 11.96 15.14
CA LYS A 881 -18.40 10.77 16.02
C LYS A 881 -17.27 9.81 15.64
N PHE A 882 -16.84 9.81 14.38
CA PHE A 882 -15.71 9.02 13.87
C PHE A 882 -14.36 9.60 14.30
N VAL A 883 -14.19 10.94 14.24
CA VAL A 883 -12.93 11.61 14.62
C VAL A 883 -12.37 11.10 15.98
N PRO A 884 -13.13 11.12 17.09
CA PRO A 884 -12.61 10.62 18.37
C PRO A 884 -12.41 9.11 18.38
N HIS A 885 -13.14 8.34 17.57
CA HIS A 885 -12.92 6.90 17.42
C HIS A 885 -11.56 6.62 16.76
N TYR A 886 -11.25 7.28 15.64
CA TYR A 886 -9.97 7.14 14.94
C TYR A 886 -8.78 7.35 15.89
N PHE A 887 -8.76 8.49 16.61
CA PHE A 887 -7.65 8.81 17.52
C PHE A 887 -7.56 7.88 18.74
N LYS A 888 -8.67 7.28 19.18
CA LYS A 888 -8.65 6.27 20.25
C LYS A 888 -8.17 4.91 19.74
N THR A 889 -8.61 4.49 18.55
CA THR A 889 -8.25 3.21 17.93
C THR A 889 -6.75 3.11 17.67
N PHE A 890 -6.14 4.21 17.22
CA PHE A 890 -4.72 4.28 16.90
C PHE A 890 -3.88 4.99 17.96
N PHE A 891 -4.41 5.20 19.17
CA PHE A 891 -3.68 5.85 20.27
C PHE A 891 -2.29 5.22 20.46
N GLY A 892 -1.24 6.02 20.31
CA GLY A 892 0.14 5.58 20.49
C GLY A 892 0.69 4.69 19.38
N LYS A 893 0.03 4.62 18.22
CA LYS A 893 0.45 3.79 17.07
C LYS A 893 0.85 4.65 15.86
N SER A 894 1.54 4.03 14.92
CA SER A 894 1.77 4.58 13.58
C SER A 894 0.84 3.89 12.56
N VAL A 895 0.36 4.63 11.57
CA VAL A 895 -0.77 4.28 10.70
C VAL A 895 -0.48 4.60 9.24
N ASN A 896 -0.82 3.69 8.31
CA ASN A 896 -0.86 3.98 6.86
C ASN A 896 -2.27 4.28 6.34
N SER A 897 -2.33 4.74 5.10
CA SER A 897 -3.58 5.13 4.43
C SER A 897 -4.60 3.99 4.27
N GLU A 898 -4.15 2.72 4.17
CA GLU A 898 -5.07 1.58 4.11
C GLU A 898 -5.68 1.25 5.48
N GLN A 899 -4.89 1.36 6.57
CA GLN A 899 -5.42 1.24 7.92
C GLN A 899 -6.41 2.37 8.25
N PHE A 900 -6.14 3.60 7.79
CA PHE A 900 -7.09 4.70 7.90
C PHE A 900 -8.41 4.39 7.17
N LYS A 901 -8.33 4.01 5.89
CA LYS A 901 -9.49 3.62 5.07
C LYS A 901 -10.31 2.50 5.71
N SER A 902 -9.64 1.45 6.19
CA SER A 902 -10.31 0.33 6.88
C SER A 902 -11.04 0.82 8.12
N CYS A 903 -10.40 1.66 8.94
CA CYS A 903 -11.04 2.22 10.13
C CYS A 903 -12.28 3.08 9.80
N VAL A 904 -12.25 3.86 8.72
CA VAL A 904 -13.42 4.62 8.24
C VAL A 904 -14.55 3.65 7.84
N LEU A 905 -14.26 2.67 7.00
CA LEU A 905 -15.27 1.72 6.50
C LEU A 905 -15.87 0.89 7.63
N ASP A 906 -15.04 0.38 8.54
CA ASP A 906 -15.46 -0.42 9.68
C ASP A 906 -16.37 0.36 10.62
N PHE A 907 -16.01 1.61 10.94
CA PHE A 907 -16.79 2.47 11.84
C PHE A 907 -18.19 2.75 11.29
N PHE A 908 -18.31 2.94 9.97
CA PHE A 908 -19.58 3.26 9.32
C PHE A 908 -20.33 2.04 8.78
N SER A 909 -19.80 0.82 8.94
CA SER A 909 -20.38 -0.44 8.41
C SER A 909 -21.84 -0.69 8.80
N GLN A 910 -22.23 -0.26 10.01
CA GLN A 910 -23.59 -0.43 10.54
C GLN A 910 -24.58 0.66 10.09
N ASP A 911 -24.08 1.76 9.52
CA ASP A 911 -24.91 2.83 8.96
C ASP A 911 -25.03 2.63 7.45
N VAL A 912 -26.13 2.00 7.02
CA VAL A 912 -26.34 1.60 5.62
C VAL A 912 -26.11 2.75 4.63
N HIS A 913 -26.53 3.98 4.97
CA HIS A 913 -26.34 5.12 4.07
C HIS A 913 -24.88 5.57 3.99
N ALA A 914 -24.20 5.66 5.14
CA ALA A 914 -22.78 6.02 5.18
C ALA A 914 -21.90 4.93 4.54
N ALA A 915 -22.18 3.66 4.82
CA ALA A 915 -21.48 2.52 4.23
C ALA A 915 -21.59 2.53 2.69
N VAL A 916 -22.79 2.68 2.14
CA VAL A 916 -22.97 2.76 0.67
C VAL A 916 -22.22 3.95 0.08
N ALA A 917 -22.29 5.12 0.71
CA ALA A 917 -21.58 6.32 0.23
C ALA A 917 -20.05 6.14 0.24
N LEU A 918 -19.51 5.56 1.32
CA LEU A 918 -18.07 5.36 1.50
C LEU A 918 -17.52 4.21 0.63
N HIS A 919 -18.29 3.15 0.39
CA HIS A 919 -17.91 2.10 -0.56
C HIS A 919 -17.92 2.59 -2.02
N ALA A 920 -18.66 3.66 -2.33
CA ALA A 920 -18.67 4.29 -3.65
C ALA A 920 -17.51 5.27 -3.86
N VAL A 921 -16.75 5.62 -2.81
CA VAL A 921 -15.56 6.47 -2.93
C VAL A 921 -14.49 5.75 -3.73
N ASP A 922 -13.95 6.42 -4.74
CA ASP A 922 -12.78 5.95 -5.49
C ASP A 922 -11.49 6.25 -4.70
N TRP A 923 -11.21 5.41 -3.72
CA TRP A 923 -10.06 5.55 -2.81
C TRP A 923 -8.73 5.55 -3.57
N GLU A 924 -8.59 4.71 -4.60
CA GLU A 924 -7.37 4.63 -5.42
C GLU A 924 -7.09 5.94 -6.14
N THR A 925 -8.12 6.54 -6.75
CA THR A 925 -7.98 7.87 -7.37
C THR A 925 -7.61 8.92 -6.33
N TRP A 926 -8.22 8.92 -5.14
CA TRP A 926 -7.88 9.91 -4.11
C TRP A 926 -6.45 9.75 -3.60
N TYR A 927 -5.99 8.51 -3.38
CA TYR A 927 -4.67 8.22 -2.85
C TYR A 927 -3.56 8.44 -3.87
N HIS A 928 -3.73 7.88 -5.07
CA HIS A 928 -2.62 7.68 -5.98
C HIS A 928 -2.71 8.52 -7.26
N LYS A 929 -3.86 9.13 -7.59
CA LYS A 929 -3.93 9.98 -8.78
C LYS A 929 -3.19 11.31 -8.53
N PRO A 930 -2.22 11.64 -9.40
CA PRO A 930 -1.59 12.96 -9.42
C PRO A 930 -2.57 14.10 -9.69
N GLY A 931 -2.15 15.30 -9.33
CA GLY A 931 -2.84 16.54 -9.64
C GLY A 931 -3.97 16.91 -8.69
N ALA A 932 -4.73 17.93 -9.10
CA ALA A 932 -5.78 18.49 -8.26
C ALA A 932 -6.97 17.52 -8.15
N PRO A 933 -7.52 17.30 -6.93
CA PRO A 933 -8.79 16.59 -6.79
C PRO A 933 -9.94 17.44 -7.36
N PRO A 934 -11.18 16.92 -7.41
CA PRO A 934 -12.35 17.74 -7.72
C PRO A 934 -12.44 18.95 -6.80
N LYS A 935 -12.63 20.15 -7.38
CA LYS A 935 -12.71 21.40 -6.61
C LYS A 935 -13.89 21.35 -5.62
N PRO A 936 -13.66 21.56 -4.31
CA PRO A 936 -14.74 21.65 -3.33
C PRO A 936 -15.65 22.86 -3.57
N ILE A 937 -16.87 22.79 -3.05
CA ILE A 937 -17.78 23.93 -2.98
C ILE A 937 -17.45 24.72 -1.71
N PHE A 938 -17.03 25.97 -1.89
CA PHE A 938 -16.74 26.90 -0.80
C PHE A 938 -17.82 27.98 -0.70
N ASP A 939 -18.08 28.48 0.50
CA ASP A 939 -18.68 29.81 0.60
C ASP A 939 -17.62 30.85 0.20
N SER A 940 -17.93 31.64 -0.82
CA SER A 940 -17.04 32.64 -1.40
C SER A 940 -17.53 34.07 -1.15
N SER A 941 -18.45 34.28 -0.19
CA SER A 941 -18.92 35.60 0.23
C SER A 941 -17.76 36.57 0.51
N LEU A 942 -16.92 36.27 1.50
CA LEU A 942 -15.76 37.10 1.87
C LEU A 942 -14.72 37.22 0.75
N TYR A 943 -14.50 36.14 -0.01
CA TYR A 943 -13.54 36.12 -1.13
C TYR A 943 -13.98 37.03 -2.30
N ARG A 944 -15.29 37.11 -2.58
CA ARG A 944 -15.85 37.99 -3.60
C ARG A 944 -15.67 39.46 -3.26
N ASP A 945 -15.72 39.83 -1.99
CA ASP A 945 -15.42 41.20 -1.55
C ASP A 945 -13.96 41.56 -1.84
N CYS A 946 -13.02 40.64 -1.58
CA CYS A 946 -11.61 40.80 -1.91
C CYS A 946 -11.38 40.99 -3.42
N ILE A 947 -12.03 40.17 -4.28
CA ILE A 947 -11.96 40.33 -5.75
C ILE A 947 -12.52 41.69 -6.17
N GLY A 948 -13.70 42.05 -5.67
CA GLY A 948 -14.36 43.29 -6.02
C GLY A 948 -13.53 44.53 -5.69
N LEU A 949 -12.81 44.51 -4.56
CA LEU A 949 -11.86 45.58 -4.23
C LEU A 949 -10.61 45.52 -5.11
N CYS A 950 -10.04 44.34 -5.34
CA CYS A 950 -8.88 44.15 -6.22
C CYS A 950 -9.12 44.73 -7.62
N ASP A 951 -10.28 44.47 -8.21
CA ASP A 951 -10.63 44.97 -9.55
C ASP A 951 -10.78 46.49 -9.59
N LYS A 952 -11.36 47.10 -8.55
CA LYS A 952 -11.39 48.57 -8.40
C LYS A 952 -9.97 49.16 -8.35
N TRP A 953 -9.06 48.53 -7.63
CA TRP A 953 -7.66 48.95 -7.53
C TRP A 953 -6.89 48.82 -8.86
N LYS A 954 -7.13 47.74 -9.61
CA LYS A 954 -6.53 47.55 -10.96
C LYS A 954 -6.96 48.64 -11.94
N MET A 955 -8.18 49.16 -11.81
CA MET A 955 -8.70 50.21 -12.68
C MET A 955 -8.21 51.63 -12.31
N LEU A 956 -7.55 51.83 -11.17
CA LEU A 956 -7.08 53.15 -10.76
C LEU A 956 -6.15 53.78 -11.81
N GLY A 957 -6.39 55.06 -12.13
CA GLY A 957 -5.64 55.78 -13.15
C GLY A 957 -6.10 55.56 -14.60
N SER A 958 -7.10 54.70 -14.83
CA SER A 958 -7.79 54.62 -16.13
C SER A 958 -8.83 55.75 -16.28
N ASN A 959 -9.13 56.14 -17.52
CA ASN A 959 -10.16 57.16 -17.83
C ASN A 959 -11.59 56.74 -17.41
N GLU A 960 -11.78 55.47 -17.04
CA GLU A 960 -13.07 54.88 -16.67
C GLU A 960 -13.26 54.70 -15.15
N SER A 961 -12.25 54.98 -14.33
CA SER A 961 -12.32 54.75 -12.89
C SER A 961 -12.89 55.94 -12.11
N ALA A 962 -14.01 55.72 -11.41
CA ALA A 962 -14.59 56.64 -10.43
C ALA A 962 -14.23 56.28 -8.98
N PHE A 963 -13.37 55.27 -8.76
CA PHE A 963 -13.03 54.77 -7.44
C PHE A 963 -11.98 55.66 -6.75
N THR A 964 -12.26 56.05 -5.50
CA THR A 964 -11.32 56.77 -4.63
C THR A 964 -11.08 55.93 -3.37
N PRO A 965 -9.87 55.40 -3.16
CA PRO A 965 -9.58 54.57 -1.98
C PRO A 965 -9.79 55.31 -0.66
N SER A 966 -10.40 54.64 0.31
CA SER A 966 -10.59 55.15 1.67
C SER A 966 -10.61 54.02 2.70
N SER A 967 -10.27 54.30 3.96
CA SER A 967 -10.29 53.28 5.02
C SER A 967 -11.61 52.50 5.16
N LYS A 968 -12.73 53.05 4.67
CA LYS A 968 -14.05 52.39 4.66
C LYS A 968 -14.13 51.18 3.73
N ASP A 969 -13.23 51.06 2.75
CA ASP A 969 -13.26 49.97 1.77
C ASP A 969 -12.97 48.60 2.42
N VAL A 970 -12.23 48.60 3.53
CA VAL A 970 -11.85 47.41 4.30
C VAL A 970 -12.39 47.46 5.74
N GLU A 971 -13.35 48.35 6.01
CA GLU A 971 -13.95 48.47 7.34
C GLU A 971 -14.70 47.18 7.69
N GLY A 972 -14.36 46.59 8.84
CA GLY A 972 -14.93 45.31 9.29
C GLY A 972 -14.34 44.07 8.62
N TRP A 973 -13.34 44.22 7.74
CA TRP A 973 -12.65 43.06 7.15
C TRP A 973 -11.80 42.33 8.19
N THR A 974 -11.75 41.01 8.07
CA THR A 974 -10.78 40.18 8.80
C THR A 974 -9.37 40.37 8.23
N VAL A 975 -8.33 40.04 9.00
CA VAL A 975 -6.96 40.01 8.47
C VAL A 975 -6.84 39.01 7.31
N GLY A 976 -7.56 37.88 7.36
CA GLY A 976 -7.64 36.94 6.24
C GLY A 976 -8.09 37.61 4.93
N GLN A 977 -9.16 38.40 4.95
CA GLN A 977 -9.62 39.15 3.76
C GLN A 977 -8.59 40.15 3.25
N LEU A 978 -7.90 40.82 4.16
CA LEU A 978 -6.86 41.78 3.82
C LEU A 978 -5.66 41.08 3.14
N LEU A 979 -5.22 39.94 3.67
CA LEU A 979 -4.14 39.15 3.09
C LEU A 979 -4.51 38.63 1.69
N VAL A 980 -5.72 38.08 1.53
CA VAL A 980 -6.24 37.61 0.23
C VAL A 980 -6.29 38.75 -0.79
N PHE A 981 -6.80 39.91 -0.40
CA PHE A 981 -6.84 41.08 -1.28
C PHE A 981 -5.43 41.50 -1.75
N LEU A 982 -4.45 41.49 -0.84
CA LEU A 982 -3.07 41.80 -1.21
C LEU A 982 -2.46 40.72 -2.12
N ASP A 983 -2.71 39.43 -1.86
CA ASP A 983 -2.24 38.34 -2.72
C ASP A 983 -2.85 38.44 -4.13
N LEU A 984 -4.14 38.78 -4.25
CA LEU A 984 -4.79 39.05 -5.56
C LEU A 984 -4.14 40.22 -6.31
N LEU A 985 -3.69 41.27 -5.60
CA LEU A 985 -2.94 42.37 -6.22
C LEU A 985 -1.52 41.93 -6.65
N ILE A 986 -0.87 41.06 -5.89
CA ILE A 986 0.46 40.53 -6.22
C ILE A 986 0.40 39.63 -7.45
N GLU A 987 -0.64 38.81 -7.57
CA GLU A 987 -0.81 37.85 -8.67
C GLU A 987 -1.35 38.50 -9.96
N SER A 988 -1.93 39.70 -9.86
CA SER A 988 -2.44 40.46 -10.99
C SER A 988 -1.41 40.62 -12.12
N SER A 989 -1.83 40.40 -13.37
CA SER A 989 -0.98 40.53 -14.56
C SER A 989 -0.36 41.93 -14.72
N SER A 990 -1.07 42.97 -14.24
CA SER A 990 -0.59 44.35 -14.20
C SER A 990 -0.47 44.83 -12.76
N PRO A 991 0.67 45.46 -12.38
CA PRO A 991 0.80 46.08 -11.06
C PRO A 991 -0.12 47.31 -10.95
N ILE A 992 -0.44 47.70 -9.72
CA ILE A 992 -1.09 49.00 -9.47
C ILE A 992 -0.17 50.15 -9.92
N PRO A 993 -0.71 51.32 -10.30
CA PRO A 993 0.14 52.45 -10.65
C PRO A 993 0.98 52.92 -9.46
N LYS A 994 2.29 53.15 -9.69
CA LYS A 994 3.27 53.56 -8.67
C LYS A 994 2.78 54.65 -7.71
N GLN A 995 2.12 55.68 -8.24
CA GLN A 995 1.61 56.83 -7.46
C GLN A 995 0.55 56.45 -6.40
N PHE A 996 -0.11 55.30 -6.54
CA PHE A 996 -1.14 54.83 -5.60
C PHE A 996 -0.61 53.79 -4.59
N SER A 997 0.63 53.32 -4.73
CA SER A 997 1.27 52.36 -3.81
C SER A 997 1.25 52.85 -2.36
N HIS A 998 1.73 54.08 -2.11
CA HIS A 998 1.66 54.67 -0.77
C HIS A 998 0.21 54.92 -0.28
N THR A 999 -0.72 55.19 -1.21
CA THR A 999 -2.14 55.37 -0.87
C THR A 999 -2.74 54.07 -0.35
N LEU A 1000 -2.40 52.91 -0.97
CA LEU A 1000 -2.80 51.59 -0.51
C LEU A 1000 -2.34 51.35 0.93
N GLY A 1001 -1.05 51.61 1.19
CA GLY A 1001 -0.46 51.40 2.49
C GLY A 1001 -1.04 52.27 3.60
N SER A 1002 -1.33 53.55 3.29
CA SER A 1002 -1.83 54.52 4.26
C SER A 1002 -3.33 54.41 4.51
N GLN A 1003 -4.16 54.22 3.48
CA GLN A 1003 -5.61 54.15 3.64
C GLN A 1003 -6.07 52.89 4.36
N TYR A 1004 -5.35 51.78 4.18
CA TYR A 1004 -5.71 50.48 4.77
C TYR A 1004 -4.83 50.09 5.97
N GLY A 1005 -4.04 51.03 6.52
CA GLY A 1005 -3.25 50.79 7.73
C GLY A 1005 -2.12 49.78 7.60
N LEU A 1006 -1.73 49.42 6.36
CA LEU A 1006 -0.71 48.40 6.09
C LEU A 1006 0.69 48.86 6.48
N LEU A 1007 0.96 50.16 6.35
CA LEU A 1007 2.25 50.78 6.69
C LEU A 1007 2.57 50.73 8.18
N SER A 1008 1.54 50.77 9.03
CA SER A 1008 1.65 50.82 10.48
C SER A 1008 1.45 49.46 11.17
N SER A 1009 1.20 48.39 10.41
CA SER A 1009 0.95 47.07 10.98
C SER A 1009 2.23 46.48 11.58
N GLY A 1010 2.10 45.86 12.76
CA GLY A 1010 3.16 45.04 13.36
C GLY A 1010 3.19 43.61 12.80
N ASN A 1011 2.17 43.21 12.05
CA ASN A 1011 2.04 41.86 11.52
C ASN A 1011 2.82 41.71 10.20
N LEU A 1012 3.88 40.91 10.23
CA LEU A 1012 4.75 40.69 9.07
C LEU A 1012 4.03 40.04 7.88
N GLU A 1013 2.94 39.29 8.09
CA GLU A 1013 2.14 38.74 6.98
C GLU A 1013 1.49 39.85 6.15
N ILE A 1014 1.04 40.93 6.81
CA ILE A 1014 0.44 42.11 6.17
C ILE A 1014 1.53 42.96 5.54
N VAL A 1015 2.56 43.33 6.32
CA VAL A 1015 3.63 44.23 5.88
C VAL A 1015 4.36 43.63 4.68
N SER A 1016 4.73 42.35 4.72
CA SER A 1016 5.45 41.70 3.62
C SER A 1016 4.65 41.70 2.31
N ARG A 1017 3.34 41.41 2.36
CA ARG A 1017 2.48 41.44 1.16
C ARG A 1017 2.31 42.85 0.60
N TYR A 1018 2.10 43.85 1.47
CA TYR A 1018 2.08 45.24 1.04
C TYR A 1018 3.37 45.63 0.32
N LEU A 1019 4.54 45.29 0.90
CA LEU A 1019 5.83 45.57 0.29
C LEU A 1019 5.99 44.87 -1.07
N ARG A 1020 5.52 43.63 -1.21
CA ARG A 1020 5.51 42.92 -2.50
C ARG A 1020 4.66 43.64 -3.55
N VAL A 1021 3.48 44.14 -3.19
CA VAL A 1021 2.64 44.96 -4.10
C VAL A 1021 3.39 46.23 -4.53
N ALA A 1022 3.99 46.94 -3.58
CA ALA A 1022 4.71 48.18 -3.82
C ALA A 1022 5.99 47.99 -4.67
N LEU A 1023 6.77 46.95 -4.40
CA LEU A 1023 7.97 46.59 -5.17
C LEU A 1023 7.59 46.20 -6.61
N ARG A 1024 6.49 45.44 -6.80
CA ARG A 1024 5.96 45.11 -8.14
C ARG A 1024 5.53 46.37 -8.90
N ALA A 1025 5.03 47.40 -8.20
CA ALA A 1025 4.73 48.72 -8.75
C ALA A 1025 5.98 49.62 -8.96
N ARG A 1026 7.17 49.11 -8.66
CA ARG A 1026 8.46 49.84 -8.71
C ARG A 1026 8.47 51.12 -7.86
N ASP A 1027 7.82 51.06 -6.70
CA ASP A 1027 7.84 52.13 -5.71
C ASP A 1027 9.12 52.06 -4.87
N GLU A 1028 10.00 53.05 -5.04
CA GLU A 1028 11.28 53.13 -4.31
C GLU A 1028 11.09 53.63 -2.88
N SER A 1029 9.94 54.23 -2.55
CA SER A 1029 9.72 54.76 -1.20
C SER A 1029 9.65 53.67 -0.13
N VAL A 1030 9.36 52.42 -0.51
CA VAL A 1030 9.26 51.27 0.40
C VAL A 1030 10.59 50.51 0.60
N LEU A 1031 11.68 50.91 -0.07
CA LEU A 1031 12.95 50.18 -0.01
C LEU A 1031 13.54 50.14 1.40
N LYS A 1032 13.43 51.25 2.16
CA LYS A 1032 13.88 51.30 3.56
C LYS A 1032 13.08 50.34 4.44
N GLN A 1033 11.75 50.35 4.32
CA GLN A 1033 10.89 49.44 5.08
C GLN A 1033 11.13 47.97 4.68
N THR A 1034 11.45 47.72 3.41
CA THR A 1034 11.85 46.39 2.92
C THR A 1034 13.13 45.91 3.61
N GLU A 1035 14.16 46.76 3.68
CA GLU A 1035 15.38 46.45 4.43
C GLU A 1035 15.08 46.18 5.92
N GLU A 1036 14.23 46.99 6.55
CA GLU A 1036 13.85 46.80 7.96
C GLU A 1036 13.26 45.40 8.19
N VAL A 1037 12.35 44.93 7.33
CA VAL A 1037 11.78 43.57 7.42
C VAL A 1037 12.85 42.50 7.19
N LEU A 1038 13.70 42.64 6.17
CA LEU A 1038 14.79 41.70 5.88
C LEU A 1038 15.76 41.57 7.07
N SER A 1039 15.99 42.65 7.82
CA SER A 1039 16.87 42.64 8.99
C SER A 1039 16.24 42.01 10.25
N GLN A 1040 14.93 41.72 10.25
CA GLN A 1040 14.15 41.35 11.44
C GLN A 1040 13.67 39.89 11.44
N THR A 1041 13.82 39.15 10.34
CA THR A 1041 13.35 37.75 10.28
C THR A 1041 14.24 36.86 9.43
N GLY A 1042 14.41 35.60 9.83
CA GLY A 1042 15.06 34.54 9.06
C GLY A 1042 14.08 33.70 8.22
N ARG A 1043 12.77 33.98 8.30
CA ARG A 1043 11.73 33.12 7.70
C ARG A 1043 11.69 33.24 6.19
N MET A 1044 11.99 32.15 5.49
CA MET A 1044 12.07 32.12 4.02
C MET A 1044 10.78 32.56 3.32
N LYS A 1045 9.62 32.34 3.97
CA LYS A 1045 8.30 32.82 3.54
C LYS A 1045 8.29 34.34 3.23
N PHE A 1046 9.03 35.13 4.00
CA PHE A 1046 9.12 36.59 3.81
C PHE A 1046 10.36 36.98 3.01
N LEU A 1047 11.51 36.36 3.30
CA LEU A 1047 12.78 36.75 2.70
C LEU A 1047 12.79 36.57 1.18
N LYS A 1048 12.47 35.37 0.68
CA LYS A 1048 12.59 35.05 -0.74
C LYS A 1048 11.73 35.98 -1.62
N PRO A 1049 10.41 36.16 -1.35
CA PRO A 1049 9.58 37.03 -2.18
C PRO A 1049 10.01 38.52 -2.13
N LEU A 1050 10.55 38.99 -1.00
CA LEU A 1050 11.04 40.36 -0.89
C LEU A 1050 12.35 40.57 -1.65
N PHE A 1051 13.28 39.61 -1.62
CA PHE A 1051 14.48 39.64 -2.47
C PHE A 1051 14.12 39.56 -3.96
N GLU A 1052 13.17 38.72 -4.35
CA GLU A 1052 12.64 38.67 -5.73
C GLU A 1052 12.02 40.02 -6.14
N GLY A 1053 11.24 40.63 -5.24
CA GLY A 1053 10.69 41.97 -5.45
C GLY A 1053 11.78 43.04 -5.59
N LEU A 1054 12.82 43.01 -4.76
CA LEU A 1054 13.95 43.94 -4.83
C LEU A 1054 14.69 43.85 -6.16
N LEU A 1055 14.89 42.66 -6.71
CA LEU A 1055 15.54 42.47 -8.01
C LEU A 1055 14.79 43.19 -9.14
N SER A 1056 13.47 43.32 -9.03
CA SER A 1056 12.66 44.06 -10.01
C SER A 1056 12.82 45.59 -9.95
N VAL A 1057 13.41 46.11 -8.85
CA VAL A 1057 13.61 47.55 -8.61
C VAL A 1057 15.10 47.93 -8.66
N SER A 1058 15.96 47.20 -7.96
CA SER A 1058 17.40 47.43 -7.88
C SER A 1058 18.18 46.15 -7.53
N GLU A 1059 18.80 45.52 -8.53
CA GLU A 1059 19.71 44.38 -8.36
C GLU A 1059 20.89 44.70 -7.44
N LYS A 1060 21.45 45.92 -7.58
CA LYS A 1060 22.55 46.40 -6.75
C LYS A 1060 22.17 46.42 -5.27
N LEU A 1061 20.99 46.94 -4.94
CA LEU A 1061 20.54 47.00 -3.56
C LEU A 1061 20.27 45.58 -3.00
N ALA A 1062 19.70 44.67 -3.81
CA ALA A 1062 19.49 43.29 -3.40
C ALA A 1062 20.82 42.60 -2.99
N VAL A 1063 21.89 42.78 -3.78
CA VAL A 1063 23.23 42.25 -3.44
C VAL A 1063 23.82 42.93 -2.20
N GLU A 1064 23.67 44.25 -2.06
CA GLU A 1064 24.14 44.99 -0.88
C GLU A 1064 23.45 44.51 0.40
N LEU A 1065 22.12 44.35 0.38
CA LEU A 1065 21.32 43.89 1.52
C LEU A 1065 21.61 42.43 1.87
N PHE A 1066 21.78 41.57 0.87
CA PHE A 1066 22.23 40.20 1.10
C PHE A 1066 23.55 40.17 1.87
N ASN A 1067 24.57 40.88 1.38
CA ASN A 1067 25.88 40.90 2.03
C ASN A 1067 25.85 41.54 3.42
N ARG A 1068 25.01 42.57 3.63
CA ARG A 1068 24.87 43.28 4.91
C ARG A 1068 24.25 42.41 5.99
N HIS A 1069 23.25 41.62 5.66
CA HIS A 1069 22.48 40.83 6.63
C HIS A 1069 22.85 39.34 6.62
N ARG A 1070 23.82 38.92 5.80
CA ARG A 1070 24.15 37.50 5.66
C ARG A 1070 24.49 36.81 6.99
N ASP A 1071 25.17 37.51 7.88
CA ASP A 1071 25.58 36.94 9.16
C ASP A 1071 24.39 36.72 10.11
N PHE A 1072 23.26 37.41 9.91
CA PHE A 1072 22.02 37.22 10.69
C PHE A 1072 21.25 35.99 10.24
N TYR A 1073 21.28 35.67 8.95
CA TYR A 1073 20.49 34.57 8.39
C TYR A 1073 21.08 33.20 8.72
N HIS A 1074 20.19 32.20 8.80
CA HIS A 1074 20.57 30.81 8.88
C HIS A 1074 21.33 30.36 7.60
N PRO A 1075 22.38 29.51 7.69
CA PRO A 1075 23.04 28.91 6.53
C PRO A 1075 22.11 28.35 5.44
N THR A 1076 21.01 27.69 5.79
CA THR A 1076 20.03 27.23 4.77
C THR A 1076 19.38 28.40 4.04
N CYS A 1077 18.98 29.45 4.77
CA CYS A 1077 18.40 30.65 4.17
C CYS A 1077 19.40 31.34 3.24
N LEU A 1078 20.68 31.42 3.64
CA LEU A 1078 21.75 31.97 2.81
C LEU A 1078 21.92 31.21 1.50
N ARG A 1079 21.95 29.88 1.55
CA ARG A 1079 22.03 29.03 0.36
C ARG A 1079 20.86 29.29 -0.59
N LEU A 1080 19.64 29.36 -0.07
CA LEU A 1080 18.44 29.58 -0.87
C LEU A 1080 18.39 31.00 -1.47
N LEU A 1081 18.75 32.02 -0.70
CA LEU A 1081 18.81 33.40 -1.18
C LEU A 1081 19.93 33.60 -2.21
N ARG A 1082 21.09 32.95 -2.02
CA ARG A 1082 22.17 32.92 -3.02
C ARG A 1082 21.66 32.36 -4.34
N ASN A 1083 20.93 31.24 -4.32
CA ASN A 1083 20.32 30.66 -5.53
C ASN A 1083 19.35 31.64 -6.23
N VAL A 1084 18.59 32.44 -5.47
CA VAL A 1084 17.69 33.47 -6.04
C VAL A 1084 18.50 34.53 -6.80
N LEU A 1085 19.60 35.01 -6.21
CA LEU A 1085 20.47 36.02 -6.82
C LEU A 1085 21.26 35.46 -8.02
N GLU A 1086 21.78 34.24 -7.90
CA GLU A 1086 22.54 33.56 -8.97
C GLU A 1086 21.67 33.24 -10.19
N LYS A 1087 20.39 32.89 -10.00
CA LYS A 1087 19.42 32.75 -11.10
C LYS A 1087 19.26 34.02 -11.94
N HIS A 1088 19.56 35.18 -11.36
CA HIS A 1088 19.55 36.48 -12.04
C HIS A 1088 20.95 36.90 -12.55
N GLY A 1089 21.92 35.99 -12.55
CA GLY A 1089 23.28 36.25 -13.04
C GLY A 1089 24.16 37.08 -12.09
N LEU A 1090 23.74 37.25 -10.82
CA LEU A 1090 24.44 38.06 -9.83
C LEU A 1090 25.34 37.18 -8.97
N THR A 1091 26.63 37.53 -8.85
CA THR A 1091 27.57 36.87 -7.95
C THR A 1091 27.53 37.52 -6.57
N VAL A 1092 27.39 36.70 -5.52
CA VAL A 1092 27.42 37.15 -4.12
C VAL A 1092 28.45 36.35 -3.32
N GLY A 1093 29.05 36.98 -2.31
CA GLY A 1093 30.19 36.44 -1.55
C GLY A 1093 29.84 35.56 -0.36
#